data_AF-A0A937U436-F1
#
_entry.id   AF-A0A937U436-F1
#
_cell.length_a   1.000
_cell.length_b   1.000
_cell.length_c   1.000
_cell.angle_alpha   90.00
_cell.angle_beta   90.00
_cell.angle_gamma   90.00
#
_symmetry.space_group_name_H-M   'P 1'
#
loop_
_entity.id
_entity.type
_entity.pdbx_description
1 polymer ?
#
loop_
_entity_poly.entity_id
_entity_poly.type
_entity_poly.pdbx_seq_one_letter_code
_entity_poly.pdbx_strand_id
1 'polypeptide(L)'
;MGLREINIDLTKQHVALWKSTKEFLTEVWRPAAIELDRMADPADVIAEGSVLWDVFRKTYGLDYHILTFPKDLGGLELDALSVALVTELEGWASPGLSVGVGVNTTPFTYAMMSPAPEMQEMVKKFIEDKEGKMTGCWAITEPDHGSDWILFEGEESANPAVAPQVRAVLDGDEYVINGQKSSWVSNGTIANHAALWVTLDPNQAYEAGGIACIPLDLPGISRGAPLNKLGQRDLNQGEIFFDNVRIPKYMMIAEDPVTFKLLSNAQLGLANTWMGLTFAGCAYAALEEALRYALERVQGGKTIINHQAVKLRLFDMFASVEAARSLARRVWVYNVEQYNNMQPPAVHYAMASKILSTETSTRVASQAIQIFGGVGLSKEYIIEKIYRDARASMIEDGVNDVLALDGADRLTKGRSTWVVEEGTAQAAPAAGAEEGPTWEELEPMFRPKNVHMGVMEVDPDKCNQCGLCLDNCPFRCWETDENEIPRMKEVYACFSCYNCMVACPEDAISIVDTYHVDDGVFKTEPHPLPARMPYEPTDAEGKPDEWTVIEKTIFERRSVRNFKEDPVPEPLIRRVLEAGRFAPSSGNCQPWKFIVVTDKALIDEMNESCFNILSMLHNTYMNDAMVKGLVPMHAQTQQVGLWDPRIIVGGAGSITAKNAPTFLDAPVLILMACDQRSIGGPQIQAGICGQNMNLAALSLGLGFCWVGFSQVIEMNPPLKEKLGLAEPWRIDTAMVLGYPKFKQQGIVPREFRPITWFREGAGGPEVEV
;
A
#
# COMPACT_ATOMS: atom_id res chain seq x y z
N MET A 1 -11.76 28.02 26.31
CA MET A 1 -11.37 27.04 25.28
C MET A 1 -10.18 27.63 24.55
N GLY A 2 -8.95 27.15 24.85
CA GLY A 2 -7.69 27.67 24.27
C GLY A 2 -7.23 26.83 23.08
N LEU A 3 -5.92 26.82 22.80
CA LEU A 3 -5.28 25.91 21.84
C LEU A 3 -5.62 24.46 22.24
N ARG A 4 -6.26 23.72 21.33
CA ARG A 4 -6.68 22.34 21.53
C ARG A 4 -6.34 21.55 20.28
N GLU A 5 -5.94 20.31 20.50
CA GLU A 5 -5.79 19.36 19.42
C GLU A 5 -7.17 18.99 18.86
N ILE A 6 -7.34 19.10 17.55
CA ILE A 6 -8.64 18.94 16.86
C ILE A 6 -8.74 17.63 16.09
N ASN A 7 -7.68 16.82 16.02
CA ASN A 7 -7.75 15.46 15.53
C ASN A 7 -8.76 14.66 16.37
N ILE A 8 -9.90 14.30 15.77
CA ILE A 8 -10.99 13.61 16.45
C ILE A 8 -10.68 12.14 16.75
N ASP A 9 -9.71 11.57 16.04
CA ASP A 9 -9.34 10.16 16.11
C ASP A 9 -8.13 9.89 17.03
N LEU A 10 -7.80 10.83 17.93
CA LEU A 10 -6.72 10.59 18.89
C LEU A 10 -7.10 9.54 19.94
N THR A 11 -6.25 8.52 20.04
CA THR A 11 -6.35 7.49 21.06
C THR A 11 -5.77 7.97 22.39
N LYS A 12 -6.04 7.22 23.47
CA LYS A 12 -5.41 7.49 24.78
C LYS A 12 -3.88 7.36 24.71
N GLN A 13 -3.37 6.46 23.86
CA GLN A 13 -1.94 6.26 23.63
C GLN A 13 -1.33 7.48 22.94
N HIS A 14 -1.98 8.03 21.90
CA HIS A 14 -1.51 9.26 21.24
C HIS A 14 -1.41 10.41 22.23
N VAL A 15 -2.43 10.59 23.09
CA VAL A 15 -2.43 11.67 24.09
C VAL A 15 -1.35 11.46 25.16
N ALA A 16 -1.13 10.21 25.59
CA ALA A 16 -0.09 9.90 26.57
C ALA A 16 1.32 10.15 25.99
N LEU A 17 1.58 9.65 24.79
CA LEU A 17 2.83 9.87 24.05
C LEU A 17 3.09 11.36 23.85
N TRP A 18 2.12 12.10 23.32
CA TRP A 18 2.26 13.53 23.11
C TRP A 18 2.64 14.27 24.40
N LYS A 19 2.03 13.91 25.54
CA LYS A 19 2.32 14.54 26.84
C LYS A 19 3.73 14.22 27.34
N SER A 20 4.13 12.95 27.33
CA SER A 20 5.46 12.56 27.79
C SER A 20 6.56 13.12 26.89
N THR A 21 6.34 13.11 25.57
CA THR A 21 7.25 13.76 24.60
C THR A 21 7.33 15.25 24.84
N LYS A 22 6.21 15.96 25.05
CA LYS A 22 6.20 17.40 25.33
C LYS A 22 6.98 17.73 26.60
N GLU A 23 6.81 16.93 27.66
CA GLU A 23 7.53 17.08 28.93
C GLU A 23 9.03 16.91 28.72
N PHE A 24 9.46 15.78 28.13
CA PHE A 24 10.86 15.52 27.82
C PHE A 24 11.50 16.65 27.00
N LEU A 25 10.85 17.09 25.93
CA LEU A 25 11.38 18.15 25.07
C LEU A 25 11.42 19.52 25.75
N THR A 26 10.51 19.78 26.69
CA THR A 26 10.52 21.01 27.51
C THR A 26 11.68 21.00 28.50
N GLU A 27 11.99 19.85 29.10
CA GLU A 27 13.03 19.72 30.12
C GLU A 27 14.43 19.54 29.56
N VAL A 28 14.57 18.89 28.38
CA VAL A 28 15.85 18.49 27.81
C VAL A 28 16.20 19.29 26.57
N TRP A 29 15.40 19.20 25.52
CA TRP A 29 15.75 19.78 24.21
C TRP A 29 15.71 21.30 24.21
N ARG A 30 14.62 21.91 24.69
CA ARG A 30 14.43 23.35 24.58
C ARG A 30 15.49 24.17 25.36
N PRO A 31 15.87 23.80 26.60
CA PRO A 31 16.97 24.46 27.30
C PRO A 31 18.32 24.27 26.59
N ALA A 32 18.62 23.05 26.13
CA ALA A 32 19.87 22.75 25.41
C ALA A 32 19.95 23.55 24.09
N ALA A 33 18.87 23.63 23.32
CA ALA A 33 18.80 24.40 22.09
C ALA A 33 19.09 25.89 22.30
N ILE A 34 18.60 26.49 23.40
CA ILE A 34 18.91 27.88 23.77
C ILE A 34 20.40 28.03 24.12
N GLU A 35 20.97 27.07 24.86
CA GLU A 35 22.37 27.09 25.24
C GLU A 35 23.30 26.97 24.02
N LEU A 36 23.08 25.95 23.18
CA LEU A 36 23.83 25.71 21.95
C LEU A 36 23.75 26.91 21.00
N ASP A 37 22.56 27.50 20.82
CA ASP A 37 22.38 28.68 19.99
C ASP A 37 23.09 29.93 20.52
N ARG A 38 23.42 29.99 21.82
CA ARG A 38 24.14 31.13 22.42
C ARG A 38 25.65 31.00 22.32
N MET A 39 26.18 29.82 22.00
CA MET A 39 27.62 29.62 21.82
C MET A 39 28.15 30.54 20.72
N ALA A 40 29.29 31.18 20.97
CA ALA A 40 29.87 32.14 20.06
C ALA A 40 30.56 31.43 18.90
N ASP A 41 31.40 30.44 19.22
CA ASP A 41 32.09 29.60 18.25
C ASP A 41 31.26 28.35 17.93
N PRO A 42 30.93 28.07 16.66
CA PRO A 42 30.29 26.83 16.25
C PRO A 42 31.07 25.55 16.65
N ALA A 43 32.38 25.65 16.87
CA ALA A 43 33.19 24.52 17.34
C ALA A 43 32.79 24.09 18.77
N ASP A 44 32.33 25.02 19.61
CA ASP A 44 31.90 24.72 20.98
C ASP A 44 30.63 23.85 21.00
N VAL A 45 29.76 23.97 19.98
CA VAL A 45 28.53 23.19 19.85
C VAL A 45 28.81 21.69 19.75
N ILE A 46 29.92 21.31 19.12
CA ILE A 46 30.31 19.91 18.90
C ILE A 46 31.44 19.44 19.82
N ALA A 47 31.94 20.30 20.71
CA ALA A 47 32.99 19.93 21.65
C ALA A 47 32.55 18.76 22.53
N GLU A 48 33.49 17.92 22.98
CA GLU A 48 33.20 16.69 23.76
C GLU A 48 32.35 16.95 25.02
N GLY A 49 32.50 18.12 25.65
CA GLY A 49 31.72 18.54 26.82
C GLY A 49 30.44 19.32 26.52
N SER A 50 30.04 19.42 25.24
CA SER A 50 28.83 20.14 24.83
C SER A 50 27.55 19.43 25.28
N VAL A 51 26.52 20.20 25.64
CA VAL A 51 25.19 19.70 25.98
C VAL A 51 24.51 18.96 24.81
N LEU A 52 24.99 19.13 23.57
CA LEU A 52 24.54 18.37 22.40
C LEU A 52 24.61 16.85 22.63
N TRP A 53 25.72 16.37 23.21
CA TRP A 53 25.93 14.94 23.44
C TRP A 53 25.00 14.37 24.51
N ASP A 54 24.66 15.19 25.52
CA ASP A 54 23.66 14.82 26.53
C ASP A 54 22.25 14.75 25.92
N VAL A 55 21.93 15.63 24.97
CA VAL A 55 20.67 15.57 24.22
C VAL A 55 20.60 14.28 23.43
N PHE A 56 21.63 13.91 22.65
CA PHE A 56 21.64 12.66 21.89
C PHE A 56 21.52 11.44 22.80
N ARG A 57 22.32 11.35 23.86
CA ARG A 57 22.25 10.25 24.83
C ARG A 57 20.84 10.09 25.42
N LYS A 58 20.23 11.19 25.88
CA LYS A 58 18.89 11.14 26.47
C LYS A 58 17.80 10.81 25.44
N THR A 59 17.95 11.26 24.20
CA THR A 59 17.02 10.98 23.10
C THR A 59 17.09 9.51 22.69
N TYR A 60 18.31 8.97 22.56
CA TYR A 60 18.54 7.56 22.21
C TYR A 60 18.15 6.62 23.37
N GLY A 61 18.35 7.04 24.62
CA GLY A 61 17.87 6.31 25.80
C GLY A 61 16.35 6.20 25.90
N LEU A 62 15.60 6.98 25.13
CA LEU A 62 14.14 6.88 24.97
C LEU A 62 13.73 6.28 23.61
N ASP A 63 14.68 5.78 22.83
CA ASP A 63 14.47 5.16 21.52
C ASP A 63 13.90 6.09 20.44
N TYR A 64 14.01 7.41 20.63
CA TYR A 64 13.47 8.38 19.67
C TYR A 64 14.27 8.39 18.34
N HIS A 65 15.49 7.86 18.32
CA HIS A 65 16.27 7.68 17.08
C HIS A 65 15.77 6.54 16.20
N ILE A 66 14.86 5.68 16.69
CA ILE A 66 14.32 4.53 15.97
C ILE A 66 12.79 4.58 15.85
N LEU A 67 12.19 5.78 15.92
CA LEU A 67 10.74 6.00 15.81
C LEU A 67 10.13 5.40 14.53
N THR A 68 10.88 5.42 13.42
CA THR A 68 10.42 4.96 12.11
C THR A 68 11.00 3.59 11.72
N PHE A 69 11.73 2.92 12.61
CA PHE A 69 12.32 1.61 12.32
C PHE A 69 11.28 0.49 12.49
N PRO A 70 11.34 -0.58 11.68
CA PRO A 70 10.47 -1.73 11.85
C PRO A 70 10.62 -2.35 13.25
N LYS A 71 9.49 -2.82 13.80
CA LYS A 71 9.46 -3.50 15.11
C LYS A 71 10.37 -4.72 15.15
N ASP A 72 10.38 -5.52 14.09
CA ASP A 72 11.17 -6.76 14.01
C ASP A 72 12.69 -6.52 14.10
N LEU A 73 13.13 -5.28 13.83
CA LEU A 73 14.52 -4.85 13.99
C LEU A 73 14.80 -4.19 15.34
N GLY A 74 13.77 -3.92 16.15
CA GLY A 74 13.86 -3.29 17.47
C GLY A 74 13.29 -1.87 17.55
N GLY A 75 12.60 -1.37 16.51
CA GLY A 75 11.93 -0.08 16.50
C GLY A 75 10.65 0.00 17.36
N LEU A 76 10.09 1.21 17.52
CA LEU A 76 9.10 1.52 18.55
C LEU A 76 7.61 1.17 18.26
N GLU A 77 7.29 0.44 17.18
CA GLU A 77 5.90 0.06 16.80
C GLU A 77 4.88 1.21 16.88
N LEU A 78 5.27 2.41 16.46
CA LEU A 78 4.40 3.58 16.44
C LEU A 78 3.65 3.67 15.13
N ASP A 79 2.36 4.01 15.19
CA ASP A 79 1.59 4.38 14.00
C ASP A 79 2.09 5.71 13.41
N ALA A 80 1.75 5.97 12.15
CA ALA A 80 2.20 7.15 11.44
C ALA A 80 1.80 8.46 12.13
N LEU A 81 0.61 8.53 12.75
CA LEU A 81 0.16 9.73 13.45
C LEU A 81 0.95 9.95 14.74
N SER A 82 1.27 8.89 15.48
CA SER A 82 2.16 8.95 16.65
C SER A 82 3.52 9.54 16.29
N VAL A 83 4.15 9.10 15.19
CA VAL A 83 5.41 9.69 14.71
C VAL A 83 5.23 11.17 14.34
N ALA A 84 4.15 11.53 13.62
CA ALA A 84 3.88 12.91 13.25
C ALA A 84 3.73 13.84 14.46
N LEU A 85 3.09 13.37 15.54
CA LEU A 85 2.93 14.11 16.78
C LEU A 85 4.26 14.35 17.49
N VAL A 86 5.16 13.35 17.50
CA VAL A 86 6.50 13.47 18.08
C VAL A 86 7.35 14.45 17.27
N THR A 87 7.45 14.29 15.95
CA THR A 87 8.25 15.17 15.07
C THR A 87 7.78 16.63 15.12
N GLU A 88 6.46 16.87 15.20
CA GLU A 88 5.93 18.23 15.38
C GLU A 88 6.38 18.84 16.73
N LEU A 89 6.41 18.05 17.80
CA LEU A 89 6.89 18.52 19.10
C LEU A 89 8.40 18.75 19.12
N GLU A 90 9.18 17.90 18.44
CA GLU A 90 10.62 18.11 18.26
C GLU A 90 10.89 19.45 17.58
N GLY A 91 10.17 19.75 16.49
CA GLY A 91 10.24 21.05 15.82
C GLY A 91 9.77 22.24 16.67
N TRP A 92 8.81 22.02 17.58
CA TRP A 92 8.42 23.03 18.57
C TRP A 92 9.55 23.32 19.58
N ALA A 93 10.34 22.31 19.93
CA ALA A 93 11.45 22.43 20.88
C ALA A 93 12.69 23.02 20.22
N SER A 94 13.15 22.40 19.13
CA SER A 94 14.20 22.91 18.25
C SER A 94 14.18 22.21 16.89
N PRO A 95 13.94 22.94 15.78
CA PRO A 95 14.08 22.38 14.44
C PRO A 95 15.48 21.85 14.14
N GLY A 96 16.53 22.51 14.67
CA GLY A 96 17.92 22.09 14.42
C GLY A 96 18.24 20.73 15.04
N LEU A 97 17.83 20.52 16.29
CA LEU A 97 18.00 19.21 16.95
C LEU A 97 17.12 18.13 16.31
N SER A 98 15.90 18.47 15.87
CA SER A 98 15.01 17.53 15.15
C SER A 98 15.65 17.04 13.86
N VAL A 99 16.22 17.95 13.06
CA VAL A 99 16.96 17.59 11.84
C VAL A 99 18.19 16.77 12.19
N GLY A 100 18.94 17.15 13.24
CA GLY A 100 20.14 16.43 13.68
C GLY A 100 19.85 14.97 14.06
N VAL A 101 18.79 14.73 14.84
CA VAL A 101 18.37 13.36 15.18
C VAL A 101 17.83 12.63 13.94
N GLY A 102 17.06 13.32 13.09
CA GLY A 102 16.52 12.75 11.85
C GLY A 102 17.62 12.23 10.92
N VAL A 103 18.65 13.03 10.63
CA VAL A 103 19.73 12.61 9.72
C VAL A 103 20.68 11.57 10.31
N ASN A 104 20.67 11.39 11.64
CA ASN A 104 21.38 10.25 12.24
C ASN A 104 20.82 8.92 11.74
N THR A 105 19.52 8.86 11.48
CA THR A 105 18.85 7.62 11.05
C THR A 105 19.14 7.25 9.60
N THR A 106 19.40 8.25 8.74
CA THR A 106 19.38 8.09 7.28
C THR A 106 20.33 7.00 6.76
N PRO A 107 21.63 6.94 7.14
CA PRO A 107 22.52 5.86 6.68
C PRO A 107 21.98 4.47 7.02
N PHE A 108 21.42 4.32 8.22
CA PHE A 108 20.94 3.04 8.71
C PHE A 108 19.63 2.63 8.03
N THR A 109 18.77 3.58 7.64
CA THR A 109 17.60 3.31 6.80
C THR A 109 18.01 2.74 5.44
N TYR A 110 19.05 3.27 4.80
CA TYR A 110 19.57 2.71 3.55
C TYR A 110 20.29 1.37 3.77
N ALA A 111 21.05 1.24 4.86
CA ALA A 111 21.74 0.00 5.20
C ALA A 111 20.77 -1.18 5.39
N MET A 112 19.57 -0.94 5.92
CA MET A 112 18.51 -1.96 6.05
C MET A 112 18.12 -2.61 4.72
N MET A 113 18.28 -1.88 3.61
CA MET A 113 17.92 -2.37 2.27
C MET A 113 18.98 -3.34 1.71
N SER A 114 20.18 -3.39 2.29
CA SER A 114 21.24 -4.29 1.84
C SER A 114 21.18 -5.64 2.55
N PRO A 115 21.20 -6.78 1.83
CA PRO A 115 21.25 -8.11 2.45
C PRO A 115 22.63 -8.46 3.03
N ALA A 116 23.63 -7.58 2.88
CA ALA A 116 24.99 -7.85 3.33
C ALA A 116 25.06 -7.95 4.88
N PRO A 117 25.67 -9.00 5.45
CA PRO A 117 25.75 -9.19 6.90
C PRO A 117 26.38 -8.00 7.64
N GLU A 118 27.38 -7.36 7.06
CA GLU A 118 28.05 -6.19 7.62
C GLU A 118 27.12 -4.98 7.73
N MET A 119 26.22 -4.80 6.75
CA MET A 119 25.23 -3.73 6.75
C MET A 119 24.13 -4.00 7.78
N GLN A 120 23.68 -5.25 7.88
CA GLN A 120 22.68 -5.67 8.89
C GLN A 120 23.22 -5.54 10.31
N GLU A 121 24.50 -5.89 10.53
CA GLU A 121 25.17 -5.69 11.83
C GLU A 121 25.34 -4.20 12.18
N MET A 122 25.60 -3.34 11.19
CA MET A 122 25.64 -1.89 11.38
C MET A 122 24.29 -1.34 11.82
N VAL A 123 23.20 -1.77 11.19
CA VAL A 123 21.82 -1.40 11.57
C VAL A 123 21.52 -1.85 13.00
N LYS A 124 21.85 -3.10 13.33
CA LYS A 124 21.61 -3.64 14.67
C LYS A 124 22.31 -2.81 15.75
N LYS A 125 23.58 -2.44 15.54
CA LYS A 125 24.31 -1.58 16.48
C LYS A 125 23.66 -0.21 16.65
N PHE A 126 23.13 0.38 15.57
CA PHE A 126 22.43 1.66 15.65
C PHE A 126 21.16 1.57 16.50
N ILE A 127 20.40 0.49 16.34
CA ILE A 127 19.17 0.26 17.11
C ILE A 127 19.48 0.02 18.60
N GLU A 128 20.54 -0.73 18.89
CA GLU A 128 20.99 -1.03 20.24
C GLU A 128 21.67 0.17 20.93
N ASP A 129 22.09 1.19 20.18
CA ASP A 129 22.77 2.36 20.74
C ASP A 129 21.81 3.20 21.58
N LYS A 130 22.06 3.24 22.89
CA LYS A 130 21.36 4.11 23.85
C LYS A 130 22.22 5.29 24.31
N GLU A 131 23.47 5.36 23.84
CA GLU A 131 24.45 6.35 24.26
C GLU A 131 24.61 7.50 23.25
N GLY A 132 23.97 7.42 22.08
CA GLY A 132 24.07 8.44 21.03
C GLY A 132 25.44 8.49 20.36
N LYS A 133 26.14 7.34 20.27
CA LYS A 133 27.47 7.19 19.66
C LYS A 133 27.40 6.98 18.16
N MET A 134 26.32 6.41 17.65
CA MET A 134 26.09 6.17 16.24
C MET A 134 25.31 7.34 15.66
N THR A 135 26.06 8.29 15.11
CA THR A 135 25.52 9.45 14.39
C THR A 135 25.69 9.26 12.89
N GLY A 136 24.85 9.95 12.13
CA GLY A 136 24.71 9.79 10.69
C GLY A 136 24.52 11.14 10.00
N CYS A 137 24.72 11.17 8.69
CA CYS A 137 24.41 12.31 7.85
C CYS A 137 23.83 11.87 6.50
N TRP A 138 23.09 12.79 5.87
CA TRP A 138 22.66 12.69 4.48
C TRP A 138 23.56 13.55 3.59
N ALA A 139 24.50 12.92 2.91
CA ALA A 139 25.57 13.58 2.18
C ALA A 139 25.23 13.68 0.68
N ILE A 140 24.43 14.71 0.34
CA ILE A 140 23.95 14.95 -1.02
C ILE A 140 24.59 16.20 -1.65
N THR A 141 24.38 17.36 -1.04
CA THR A 141 24.78 18.68 -1.56
C THR A 141 26.28 18.79 -1.76
N GLU A 142 26.68 19.44 -2.85
CA GLU A 142 28.07 19.71 -3.21
C GLU A 142 28.29 21.23 -3.38
N PRO A 143 29.53 21.73 -3.34
CA PRO A 143 29.80 23.16 -3.42
C PRO A 143 29.14 23.85 -4.63
N ASP A 144 29.18 23.19 -5.79
CA ASP A 144 28.63 23.74 -7.04
C ASP A 144 27.26 23.15 -7.43
N HIS A 145 26.73 22.19 -6.65
CA HIS A 145 25.47 21.51 -6.95
C HIS A 145 24.58 21.39 -5.71
N GLY A 146 23.60 22.29 -5.63
CA GLY A 146 22.54 22.29 -4.62
C GLY A 146 21.19 21.92 -5.22
N SER A 147 20.48 22.92 -5.75
CA SER A 147 19.15 22.76 -6.36
C SER A 147 19.11 21.75 -7.51
N ASP A 148 20.22 21.58 -8.22
CA ASP A 148 20.36 20.60 -9.31
C ASP A 148 19.94 19.19 -8.87
N TRP A 149 20.17 18.83 -7.59
CA TRP A 149 19.81 17.52 -7.03
C TRP A 149 18.30 17.25 -6.98
N ILE A 150 17.44 18.23 -7.29
CA ILE A 150 15.97 18.09 -7.28
C ILE A 150 15.43 17.92 -8.71
N LEU A 151 16.25 18.15 -9.73
CA LEU A 151 15.87 18.07 -11.15
C LEU A 151 15.84 16.61 -11.65
N PHE A 152 15.03 15.75 -11.00
CA PHE A 152 14.93 14.31 -11.32
C PHE A 152 14.12 13.98 -12.59
N GLU A 153 13.42 14.97 -13.12
CA GLU A 153 12.38 14.83 -14.11
C GLU A 153 12.57 15.87 -15.22
N GLY A 154 12.74 15.42 -16.47
CA GLY A 154 12.85 16.31 -17.65
C GLY A 154 14.21 16.25 -18.34
N GLU A 155 14.34 16.98 -19.46
CA GLU A 155 15.55 16.92 -20.30
C GLU A 155 16.83 17.39 -19.58
N GLU A 156 16.70 18.21 -18.54
CA GLU A 156 17.83 18.70 -17.75
C GLU A 156 18.48 17.61 -16.88
N SER A 157 17.78 16.53 -16.52
CA SER A 157 18.36 15.45 -15.71
C SER A 157 19.48 14.70 -16.45
N ALA A 158 19.44 14.71 -17.78
CA ALA A 158 20.44 14.10 -18.65
C ALA A 158 21.55 15.08 -19.07
N ASN A 159 21.51 16.34 -18.63
CA ASN A 159 22.47 17.36 -19.02
C ASN A 159 23.81 17.17 -18.29
N PRO A 160 24.92 16.80 -18.98
CA PRO A 160 26.21 16.56 -18.32
C PRO A 160 26.77 17.78 -17.60
N ALA A 161 26.30 19.00 -17.94
CA ALA A 161 26.73 20.23 -17.27
C ALA A 161 26.26 20.33 -15.82
N VAL A 162 25.24 19.56 -15.41
CA VAL A 162 24.73 19.54 -14.03
C VAL A 162 25.15 18.28 -13.26
N ALA A 163 26.09 17.50 -13.79
CA ALA A 163 26.52 16.23 -13.20
C ALA A 163 27.27 16.43 -11.86
N PRO A 164 26.79 15.90 -10.72
CA PRO A 164 27.42 16.11 -9.42
C PRO A 164 28.87 15.63 -9.34
N GLN A 165 29.76 16.44 -8.79
CA GLN A 165 31.21 16.30 -8.74
C GLN A 165 31.73 15.12 -7.91
N VAL A 166 31.03 14.63 -6.87
CA VAL A 166 31.52 13.47 -6.11
C VAL A 166 31.36 12.21 -6.96
N ARG A 167 32.48 11.62 -7.40
CA ARG A 167 32.51 10.46 -8.29
C ARG A 167 32.79 9.19 -7.52
N ALA A 168 32.16 8.09 -7.92
CA ALA A 168 32.52 6.74 -7.50
C ALA A 168 32.80 5.89 -8.74
N VAL A 169 34.03 5.39 -8.86
CA VAL A 169 34.46 4.57 -10.01
C VAL A 169 34.68 3.14 -9.54
N LEU A 170 34.06 2.17 -10.22
CA LEU A 170 34.24 0.75 -9.93
C LEU A 170 35.66 0.31 -10.36
N ASP A 171 36.42 -0.25 -9.42
CA ASP A 171 37.77 -0.80 -9.61
C ASP A 171 37.84 -2.20 -8.98
N GLY A 172 37.60 -3.23 -9.79
CA GLY A 172 37.48 -4.61 -9.32
C GLY A 172 36.18 -4.85 -8.56
N ASP A 173 36.28 -5.19 -7.27
CA ASP A 173 35.18 -5.43 -6.33
C ASP A 173 34.92 -4.25 -5.37
N GLU A 174 35.59 -3.12 -5.60
CA GLU A 174 35.48 -1.90 -4.81
C GLU A 174 35.07 -0.69 -5.66
N TYR A 175 34.46 0.31 -5.03
CA TYR A 175 34.32 1.66 -5.59
C TYR A 175 35.39 2.59 -5.00
N VAL A 176 36.03 3.39 -5.85
CA VAL A 176 36.94 4.46 -5.46
C VAL A 176 36.19 5.79 -5.53
N ILE A 177 36.04 6.45 -4.39
CA ILE A 177 35.28 7.70 -4.22
C ILE A 177 36.23 8.89 -4.12
N ASN A 178 35.96 9.93 -4.91
CA ASN A 178 36.68 11.21 -4.88
C ASN A 178 35.72 12.40 -4.98
N GLY A 179 35.99 13.45 -4.22
CA GLY A 179 35.27 14.73 -4.32
C GLY A 179 35.00 15.37 -2.96
N GLN A 180 34.08 16.33 -2.96
CA GLN A 180 33.73 17.11 -1.78
C GLN A 180 32.22 17.27 -1.67
N LYS A 181 31.68 16.97 -0.49
CA LYS A 181 30.34 17.39 -0.08
C LYS A 181 30.38 18.73 0.61
N SER A 182 29.32 19.49 0.42
CA SER A 182 29.22 20.91 0.79
C SER A 182 29.28 21.14 2.30
N SER A 183 29.55 22.38 2.70
CA SER A 183 29.51 22.83 4.10
C SER A 183 28.12 22.73 4.75
N TRP A 184 27.08 22.41 3.97
CA TRP A 184 25.69 22.30 4.39
C TRP A 184 25.24 20.88 4.72
N VAL A 185 26.14 19.88 4.76
CA VAL A 185 25.77 18.51 5.17
C VAL A 185 25.41 18.50 6.65
N SER A 186 24.12 18.26 6.93
CA SER A 186 23.60 18.10 8.29
C SER A 186 24.30 16.97 9.01
N ASN A 187 24.74 17.25 10.23
CA ASN A 187 25.64 16.43 11.04
C ASN A 187 27.03 16.16 10.44
N GLY A 188 27.41 16.74 9.30
CA GLY A 188 28.65 16.39 8.59
C GLY A 188 29.93 16.49 9.42
N THR A 189 29.97 17.37 10.43
CA THR A 189 31.12 17.49 11.33
C THR A 189 31.19 16.43 12.43
N ILE A 190 30.07 15.78 12.78
CA ILE A 190 30.02 14.78 13.86
C ILE A 190 29.67 13.36 13.40
N ALA A 191 28.94 13.21 12.29
CA ALA A 191 28.42 11.95 11.78
C ALA A 191 29.48 10.83 11.74
N ASN A 192 29.17 9.63 12.20
CA ASN A 192 30.07 8.47 12.07
C ASN A 192 29.82 7.71 10.76
N HIS A 193 28.62 7.86 10.18
CA HIS A 193 28.21 7.19 8.95
C HIS A 193 27.55 8.19 7.98
N ALA A 194 27.59 7.91 6.69
CA ALA A 194 26.92 8.70 5.66
C ALA A 194 26.05 7.83 4.77
N ALA A 195 24.82 8.31 4.50
CA ALA A 195 24.11 7.98 3.28
C ALA A 195 24.63 8.95 2.21
N LEU A 196 25.45 8.45 1.30
CA LEU A 196 26.27 9.23 0.38
C LEU A 196 25.77 9.11 -1.05
N TRP A 197 25.37 10.23 -1.64
CA TRP A 197 25.02 10.31 -3.05
C TRP A 197 26.28 10.56 -3.85
N VAL A 198 26.48 9.81 -4.92
CA VAL A 198 27.63 9.90 -5.81
C VAL A 198 27.17 9.87 -7.26
N THR A 199 28.05 10.26 -8.17
CA THR A 199 27.86 10.01 -9.60
C THR A 199 28.76 8.87 -10.07
N LEU A 200 28.16 7.90 -10.76
CA LEU A 200 28.82 6.73 -11.32
C LEU A 200 29.31 6.99 -12.76
N ASP A 201 28.55 7.75 -13.55
CA ASP A 201 28.98 8.22 -14.89
C ASP A 201 28.62 9.70 -15.12
N PRO A 202 29.60 10.61 -15.18
CA PRO A 202 29.34 12.04 -15.42
C PRO A 202 28.66 12.34 -16.76
N ASN A 203 28.81 11.47 -17.77
CA ASN A 203 28.23 11.72 -19.09
C ASN A 203 26.71 11.51 -19.12
N GLN A 204 26.16 10.83 -18.12
CA GLN A 204 24.73 10.57 -17.94
C GLN A 204 24.14 11.43 -16.80
N ALA A 205 24.93 12.38 -16.27
CA ALA A 205 24.51 13.32 -15.24
C ALA A 205 23.77 12.65 -14.06
N TYR A 206 22.53 13.06 -13.79
CA TYR A 206 21.72 12.52 -12.71
C TYR A 206 21.21 11.10 -12.98
N GLU A 207 21.15 10.66 -14.23
CA GLU A 207 20.66 9.31 -14.56
C GLU A 207 21.61 8.22 -14.10
N ALA A 208 22.92 8.51 -14.00
CA ALA A 208 23.92 7.58 -13.47
C ALA A 208 24.36 7.94 -12.05
N GLY A 209 23.40 8.25 -11.18
CA GLY A 209 23.62 8.43 -9.75
C GLY A 209 23.79 7.10 -9.00
N GLY A 210 24.45 7.15 -7.84
CA GLY A 210 24.56 6.05 -6.90
C GLY A 210 24.30 6.50 -5.46
N ILE A 211 23.87 5.56 -4.62
CA ILE A 211 23.67 5.77 -3.18
C ILE A 211 24.50 4.74 -2.43
N ALA A 212 25.45 5.20 -1.62
CA ALA A 212 26.26 4.36 -0.75
C ALA A 212 25.95 4.60 0.73
N CYS A 213 26.12 3.59 1.57
CA CYS A 213 26.12 3.75 3.02
C CYS A 213 27.49 3.35 3.59
N ILE A 214 28.21 4.32 4.15
CA ILE A 214 29.64 4.16 4.47
C ILE A 214 29.99 4.66 5.88
N PRO A 215 30.94 4.04 6.58
CA PRO A 215 31.62 4.65 7.72
C PRO A 215 32.45 5.87 7.30
N LEU A 216 32.52 6.89 8.16
CA LEU A 216 33.23 8.14 7.92
C LEU A 216 34.62 8.19 8.60
N ASP A 217 35.13 7.05 9.06
CA ASP A 217 36.49 6.86 9.58
C ASP A 217 37.41 6.11 8.59
N LEU A 218 36.92 5.82 7.38
CA LEU A 218 37.71 5.20 6.32
C LEU A 218 38.90 6.09 5.90
N PRO A 219 40.05 5.49 5.53
CA PRO A 219 41.19 6.25 5.02
C PRO A 219 40.82 7.11 3.81
N GLY A 220 41.29 8.36 3.80
CA GLY A 220 41.00 9.34 2.74
C GLY A 220 39.78 10.23 3.01
N ILE A 221 39.04 10.00 4.10
CA ILE A 221 37.95 10.87 4.55
C ILE A 221 38.49 11.95 5.49
N SER A 222 38.11 13.21 5.26
CA SER A 222 38.35 14.33 6.19
C SER A 222 37.16 15.29 6.25
N ARG A 223 37.11 16.19 7.23
CA ARG A 223 35.98 17.08 7.49
C ARG A 223 36.39 18.54 7.56
N GLY A 224 35.48 19.41 7.14
CA GLY A 224 35.59 20.86 7.31
C GLY A 224 35.25 21.33 8.72
N ALA A 225 35.42 22.63 8.95
CA ALA A 225 35.02 23.28 10.20
C ALA A 225 33.47 23.40 10.31
N PRO A 226 32.90 23.42 11.53
CA PRO A 226 31.47 23.67 11.70
C PRO A 226 31.04 25.05 11.21
N LEU A 227 29.93 25.11 10.47
CA LEU A 227 29.46 26.34 9.85
C LEU A 227 28.85 27.33 10.87
N ASN A 228 29.23 28.61 10.78
CA ASN A 228 28.59 29.67 11.57
C ASN A 228 27.36 30.23 10.85
N LYS A 229 26.17 29.88 11.33
CA LYS A 229 24.90 30.13 10.64
C LYS A 229 24.04 31.19 11.32
N LEU A 230 23.09 31.72 10.54
CA LEU A 230 22.02 32.58 11.02
C LEU A 230 21.13 31.85 12.04
N GLY A 231 20.57 30.70 11.67
CA GLY A 231 19.66 29.87 12.47
C GLY A 231 20.07 28.41 12.46
N GLN A 232 19.34 27.58 13.22
CA GLN A 232 19.64 26.17 13.50
C GLN A 232 21.11 26.00 13.90
N ARG A 233 21.58 26.87 14.81
CA ARG A 233 22.97 26.86 15.28
C ARG A 233 23.29 25.61 16.12
N ASP A 234 22.24 24.95 16.62
CA ASP A 234 22.24 23.66 17.31
C ASP A 234 22.22 22.44 16.35
N LEU A 235 22.01 22.65 15.05
CA LEU A 235 22.29 21.66 14.00
C LEU A 235 23.73 21.86 13.51
N ASN A 236 24.61 20.91 13.71
CA ASN A 236 25.96 21.03 13.17
C ASN A 236 25.98 20.71 11.67
N GLN A 237 26.72 21.49 10.90
CA GLN A 237 26.88 21.31 9.45
C GLN A 237 28.33 21.57 9.07
N GLY A 238 28.85 20.81 8.12
CA GLY A 238 30.20 21.01 7.60
C GLY A 238 30.53 20.09 6.43
N GLU A 239 31.67 20.37 5.82
CA GLU A 239 32.14 19.70 4.60
C GLU A 239 32.62 18.27 4.92
N ILE A 240 32.50 17.39 3.93
CA ILE A 240 33.12 16.06 3.95
C ILE A 240 33.93 15.91 2.66
N PHE A 241 35.21 15.60 2.79
CA PHE A 241 36.14 15.43 1.68
C PHE A 241 36.49 13.96 1.51
N PHE A 242 36.55 13.50 0.27
CA PHE A 242 36.90 12.14 -0.12
C PHE A 242 38.10 12.18 -1.05
N ASP A 243 39.23 11.63 -0.60
CA ASP A 243 40.45 11.44 -1.39
C ASP A 243 40.71 9.94 -1.57
N ASN A 244 40.36 9.42 -2.75
CA ASN A 244 40.54 8.03 -3.15
C ASN A 244 40.04 6.99 -2.13
N VAL A 245 38.88 7.26 -1.53
CA VAL A 245 38.27 6.42 -0.51
C VAL A 245 37.77 5.14 -1.15
N ARG A 246 38.19 3.99 -0.66
CA ARG A 246 37.77 2.67 -1.16
C ARG A 246 36.65 2.11 -0.31
N ILE A 247 35.58 1.67 -0.97
CA ILE A 247 34.48 0.96 -0.33
C ILE A 247 34.19 -0.35 -1.08
N PRO A 248 33.88 -1.45 -0.38
CA PRO A 248 33.45 -2.68 -1.04
C PRO A 248 32.09 -2.49 -1.72
N LYS A 249 31.86 -3.23 -2.81
CA LYS A 249 30.65 -3.11 -3.65
C LYS A 249 29.33 -3.20 -2.85
N TYR A 250 29.27 -4.01 -1.79
CA TYR A 250 28.05 -4.21 -1.00
C TYR A 250 27.57 -2.96 -0.23
N MET A 251 28.44 -1.94 -0.07
CA MET A 251 28.07 -0.66 0.53
C MET A 251 27.34 0.27 -0.45
N MET A 252 27.34 -0.05 -1.75
CA MET A 252 26.55 0.65 -2.77
C MET A 252 25.13 0.08 -2.81
N ILE A 253 24.17 0.83 -2.27
CA ILE A 253 22.75 0.46 -2.13
C ILE A 253 21.99 0.61 -3.44
N ALA A 254 22.31 1.67 -4.19
CA ALA A 254 21.79 1.88 -5.53
C ALA A 254 22.95 2.09 -6.49
N GLU A 255 23.05 1.23 -7.50
CA GLU A 255 24.07 1.30 -8.55
C GLU A 255 23.49 1.36 -9.98
N ASP A 256 22.17 1.32 -10.11
CA ASP A 256 21.47 1.43 -11.39
C ASP A 256 20.50 2.63 -11.41
N PRO A 257 20.22 3.21 -12.60
CA PRO A 257 19.39 4.41 -12.75
C PRO A 257 17.97 4.28 -12.18
N VAL A 258 17.37 3.09 -12.29
CA VAL A 258 15.98 2.85 -11.89
C VAL A 258 15.87 2.86 -10.38
N THR A 259 16.73 2.08 -9.71
CA THR A 259 16.79 2.04 -8.24
C THR A 259 17.20 3.41 -7.68
N PHE A 260 18.21 4.06 -8.26
CA PHE A 260 18.64 5.39 -7.83
C PHE A 260 17.50 6.41 -7.86
N LYS A 261 16.75 6.46 -8.97
CA LYS A 261 15.62 7.39 -9.14
C LYS A 261 14.46 7.06 -8.21
N LEU A 262 14.15 5.77 -8.04
CA LEU A 262 13.10 5.31 -7.12
C LEU A 262 13.41 5.74 -5.67
N LEU A 263 14.62 5.41 -5.19
CA LEU A 263 15.03 5.72 -3.82
C LEU A 263 15.19 7.23 -3.59
N SER A 264 15.70 7.97 -4.57
CA SER A 264 15.80 9.44 -4.45
C SER A 264 14.43 10.12 -4.40
N ASN A 265 13.45 9.66 -5.18
CA ASN A 265 12.07 10.16 -5.07
C ASN A 265 11.41 9.77 -3.74
N ALA A 266 11.65 8.54 -3.26
CA ALA A 266 11.16 8.10 -1.96
C ALA A 266 11.72 8.96 -0.82
N GLN A 267 13.04 9.20 -0.84
CA GLN A 267 13.74 10.06 0.10
C GLN A 267 13.16 11.48 0.09
N LEU A 268 12.96 12.06 -1.10
CA LEU A 268 12.42 13.42 -1.22
C LEU A 268 11.00 13.51 -0.65
N GLY A 269 10.14 12.53 -0.95
CA GLY A 269 8.77 12.46 -0.42
C GLY A 269 8.73 12.36 1.11
N LEU A 270 9.57 11.51 1.71
CA LEU A 270 9.64 11.36 3.16
C LEU A 270 10.29 12.57 3.85
N ALA A 271 11.44 13.03 3.36
CA ALA A 271 12.19 14.15 3.94
C ALA A 271 11.40 15.47 3.90
N ASN A 272 10.78 15.82 2.77
CA ASN A 272 9.97 17.04 2.69
C ASN A 272 8.75 16.97 3.62
N THR A 273 8.14 15.80 3.78
CA THR A 273 7.03 15.66 4.72
C THR A 273 7.49 15.77 6.18
N TRP A 274 8.65 15.19 6.52
CA TRP A 274 9.29 15.36 7.84
C TRP A 274 9.56 16.83 8.15
N MET A 275 10.17 17.56 7.20
CA MET A 275 10.40 19.00 7.33
C MET A 275 9.11 19.80 7.45
N GLY A 276 8.05 19.38 6.74
CA GLY A 276 6.70 19.91 6.90
C GLY A 276 6.18 19.81 8.34
N LEU A 277 6.41 18.67 9.02
CA LEU A 277 6.05 18.46 10.42
C LEU A 277 6.90 19.30 11.37
N THR A 278 8.24 19.23 11.23
CA THR A 278 9.18 19.98 12.07
C THR A 278 8.89 21.49 12.03
N PHE A 279 8.67 22.06 10.84
CA PHE A 279 8.43 23.51 10.74
C PHE A 279 6.98 23.93 11.04
N ALA A 280 6.00 23.02 10.93
CA ALA A 280 4.69 23.25 11.53
C ALA A 280 4.79 23.34 13.06
N GLY A 281 5.63 22.50 13.68
CA GLY A 281 6.02 22.57 15.09
C GLY A 281 6.71 23.89 15.47
N CYS A 282 7.65 24.34 14.65
CA CYS A 282 8.33 25.64 14.81
C CYS A 282 7.34 26.82 14.77
N ALA A 283 6.39 26.79 13.83
CA ALA A 283 5.33 27.80 13.74
C ALA A 283 4.42 27.76 14.98
N TYR A 284 4.09 26.56 15.46
CA TYR A 284 3.34 26.35 16.69
C TYR A 284 4.06 26.94 17.92
N ALA A 285 5.38 26.76 18.02
CA ALA A 285 6.19 27.38 19.07
C ALA A 285 6.12 28.92 19.04
N ALA A 286 6.26 29.54 17.86
CA ALA A 286 6.15 31.00 17.73
C ALA A 286 4.77 31.52 18.16
N LEU A 287 3.69 30.83 17.78
CA LEU A 287 2.33 31.17 18.18
C LEU A 287 2.13 31.06 19.70
N GLU A 288 2.60 29.96 20.31
CA GLU A 288 2.47 29.74 21.75
C GLU A 288 3.21 30.82 22.55
N GLU A 289 4.45 31.15 22.16
CA GLU A 289 5.23 32.23 22.78
C GLU A 289 4.55 33.59 22.65
N ALA A 290 4.05 33.92 21.45
CA ALA A 290 3.35 35.17 21.20
C ALA A 290 2.04 35.30 21.99
N LEU A 291 1.25 34.21 22.06
CA LEU A 291 0.00 34.19 22.81
C LEU A 291 0.26 34.36 24.31
N ARG A 292 1.23 33.62 24.86
CA ARG A 292 1.65 33.73 26.27
C ARG A 292 2.09 35.15 26.60
N TYR A 293 2.98 35.72 25.81
CA TYR A 293 3.45 37.10 26.01
C TYR A 293 2.30 38.12 25.90
N ALA A 294 1.38 37.93 24.96
CA ALA A 294 0.27 38.85 24.77
C ALA A 294 -0.74 38.86 25.95
N LEU A 295 -0.90 37.72 26.61
CA LEU A 295 -1.76 37.57 27.80
C LEU A 295 -1.14 38.23 29.03
N GLU A 296 0.19 38.32 29.13
CA GLU A 296 0.90 38.83 30.30
C GLU A 296 1.31 40.30 30.17
N ARG A 297 1.81 40.73 29.00
CA ARG A 297 2.38 42.06 28.80
C ARG A 297 1.30 43.15 28.85
N VAL A 298 1.53 44.20 29.65
CA VAL A 298 0.62 45.35 29.79
C VAL A 298 1.15 46.60 29.07
N GLN A 299 0.31 47.19 28.21
CA GLN A 299 0.50 48.53 27.63
C GLN A 299 -0.83 49.22 27.37
N GLY A 300 -0.85 50.55 27.54
CA GLY A 300 -2.09 51.33 27.45
C GLY A 300 -3.11 50.93 28.52
N GLY A 301 -2.66 50.53 29.70
CA GLY A 301 -3.51 50.19 30.86
C GLY A 301 -4.18 48.81 30.82
N LYS A 302 -3.87 47.94 29.86
CA LYS A 302 -4.42 46.58 29.74
C LYS A 302 -3.42 45.61 29.13
N THR A 303 -3.65 44.31 29.27
CA THR A 303 -2.86 43.28 28.59
C THR A 303 -2.94 43.45 27.08
N ILE A 304 -1.84 43.23 26.37
CA ILE A 304 -1.78 43.61 24.95
C ILE A 304 -2.70 42.76 24.07
N ILE A 305 -3.07 41.56 24.51
CA ILE A 305 -4.14 40.74 23.90
C ILE A 305 -5.46 41.52 23.77
N ASN A 306 -5.71 42.56 24.58
CA ASN A 306 -6.93 43.36 24.52
C ASN A 306 -6.89 44.52 23.51
N HIS A 307 -5.82 44.64 22.73
CA HIS A 307 -5.74 45.55 21.57
C HIS A 307 -6.20 44.83 20.30
N GLN A 308 -7.09 45.46 19.52
CA GLN A 308 -7.71 44.83 18.34
C GLN A 308 -6.68 44.32 17.33
N ALA A 309 -5.65 45.10 17.03
CA ALA A 309 -4.59 44.71 16.10
C ALA A 309 -3.82 43.45 16.54
N VAL A 310 -3.59 43.29 17.85
CA VAL A 310 -2.92 42.09 18.40
C VAL A 310 -3.83 40.87 18.29
N LYS A 311 -5.14 41.01 18.56
CA LYS A 311 -6.11 39.92 18.38
C LYS A 311 -6.18 39.43 16.94
N LEU A 312 -6.27 40.37 15.99
CA LEU A 312 -6.32 40.05 14.56
C LEU A 312 -5.06 39.30 14.11
N ARG A 313 -3.89 39.79 14.52
CA ARG A 313 -2.61 39.14 14.22
C ARG A 313 -2.51 37.73 14.81
N LEU A 314 -2.86 37.56 16.08
CA LEU A 314 -2.80 36.23 16.73
C LEU A 314 -3.78 35.24 16.10
N PHE A 315 -4.96 35.68 15.66
CA PHE A 315 -5.90 34.79 15.00
C PHE A 315 -5.45 34.41 13.58
N ASP A 316 -4.85 35.32 12.83
CA ASP A 316 -4.20 35.01 11.53
C ASP A 316 -3.07 33.99 11.70
N MET A 317 -2.22 34.19 12.71
CA MET A 317 -1.16 33.24 13.07
C MET A 317 -1.75 31.87 13.42
N PHE A 318 -2.80 31.82 14.25
CA PHE A 318 -3.49 30.58 14.62
C PHE A 318 -4.03 29.83 13.41
N ALA A 319 -4.82 30.48 12.54
CA ALA A 319 -5.39 29.85 11.36
C ALA A 319 -4.31 29.27 10.43
N SER A 320 -3.19 29.97 10.32
CA SER A 320 -2.06 29.56 9.51
C SER A 320 -1.34 28.33 10.06
N VAL A 321 -1.04 28.33 11.36
CA VAL A 321 -0.41 27.20 12.04
C VAL A 321 -1.27 25.96 11.92
N GLU A 322 -2.59 26.06 12.15
CA GLU A 322 -3.49 24.92 12.04
C GLU A 322 -3.58 24.36 10.62
N ALA A 323 -3.56 25.22 9.59
CA ALA A 323 -3.51 24.79 8.19
C ALA A 323 -2.22 24.03 7.86
N ALA A 324 -1.06 24.54 8.30
CA ALA A 324 0.23 23.90 8.10
C ALA A 324 0.31 22.54 8.82
N ARG A 325 -0.06 22.48 10.11
CA ARG A 325 -0.11 21.24 10.91
C ARG A 325 -1.01 20.20 10.26
N SER A 326 -2.21 20.60 9.84
CA SER A 326 -3.18 19.70 9.21
C SER A 326 -2.66 19.08 7.92
N LEU A 327 -2.06 19.89 7.03
CA LEU A 327 -1.51 19.39 5.77
C LEU A 327 -0.32 18.47 6.00
N ALA A 328 0.66 18.88 6.83
CA ALA A 328 1.85 18.10 7.12
C ALA A 328 1.53 16.72 7.70
N ARG A 329 0.65 16.65 8.71
CA ARG A 329 0.21 15.38 9.30
C ARG A 329 -0.51 14.48 8.31
N ARG A 330 -1.44 15.02 7.53
CA ARG A 330 -2.19 14.24 6.54
C ARG A 330 -1.26 13.64 5.49
N VAL A 331 -0.31 14.42 4.99
CA VAL A 331 0.65 13.95 3.99
C VAL A 331 1.60 12.91 4.59
N TRP A 332 2.02 13.07 5.85
CA TRP A 332 2.85 12.06 6.54
C TRP A 332 2.14 10.72 6.67
N VAL A 333 0.92 10.74 7.23
CA VAL A 333 0.12 9.51 7.38
C VAL A 333 -0.08 8.82 6.03
N TYR A 334 -0.40 9.59 4.99
CA TYR A 334 -0.56 9.03 3.64
C TYR A 334 0.75 8.44 3.10
N ASN A 335 1.87 9.16 3.18
CA ASN A 335 3.14 8.70 2.62
C ASN A 335 3.72 7.50 3.37
N VAL A 336 3.56 7.42 4.69
CA VAL A 336 3.92 6.22 5.47
C VAL A 336 3.07 5.03 5.05
N GLU A 337 1.76 5.23 4.83
CA GLU A 337 0.89 4.17 4.33
C GLU A 337 1.29 3.71 2.92
N GLN A 338 1.64 4.63 2.02
CA GLN A 338 2.17 4.25 0.70
C GLN A 338 3.47 3.44 0.83
N TYR A 339 4.40 3.91 1.67
CA TYR A 339 5.65 3.22 1.93
C TYR A 339 5.44 1.78 2.44
N ASN A 340 4.53 1.58 3.40
CA ASN A 340 4.18 0.27 3.94
C ASN A 340 3.57 -0.67 2.88
N ASN A 341 2.82 -0.12 1.93
CA ASN A 341 2.22 -0.87 0.82
C ASN A 341 3.14 -1.00 -0.41
N MET A 342 4.44 -0.67 -0.27
CA MET A 342 5.42 -0.64 -1.36
C MET A 342 4.96 0.22 -2.56
N GLN A 343 4.22 1.28 -2.28
CA GLN A 343 3.77 2.27 -3.24
C GLN A 343 4.64 3.53 -3.16
N PRO A 344 4.85 4.24 -4.29
CA PRO A 344 5.60 5.48 -4.28
C PRO A 344 4.89 6.57 -3.44
N PRO A 345 5.64 7.40 -2.69
CA PRO A 345 5.03 8.48 -1.93
C PRO A 345 4.46 9.57 -2.86
N ALA A 346 3.52 10.33 -2.32
CA ALA A 346 2.94 11.50 -2.95
C ALA A 346 3.90 12.71 -2.86
N VAL A 347 4.98 12.68 -3.66
CA VAL A 347 6.09 13.66 -3.57
C VAL A 347 5.63 15.12 -3.71
N HIS A 348 4.73 15.43 -4.65
CA HIS A 348 4.24 16.81 -4.83
C HIS A 348 3.40 17.32 -3.64
N TYR A 349 2.69 16.43 -2.93
CA TYR A 349 2.02 16.79 -1.69
C TYR A 349 3.01 16.98 -0.53
N ALA A 350 4.12 16.23 -0.50
CA ALA A 350 5.22 16.43 0.45
C ALA A 350 5.88 17.81 0.25
N MET A 351 6.12 18.19 -1.01
CA MET A 351 6.63 19.52 -1.36
C MET A 351 5.67 20.62 -0.91
N ALA A 352 4.38 20.47 -1.21
CA ALA A 352 3.36 21.43 -0.81
C ALA A 352 3.27 21.58 0.71
N SER A 353 3.39 20.48 1.47
CA SER A 353 3.38 20.53 2.94
C SER A 353 4.63 21.21 3.50
N LYS A 354 5.82 20.92 2.97
CA LYS A 354 7.08 21.58 3.33
C LYS A 354 7.02 23.08 3.07
N ILE A 355 6.63 23.48 1.86
CA ILE A 355 6.54 24.90 1.46
C ILE A 355 5.56 25.63 2.38
N LEU A 356 4.35 25.09 2.57
CA LEU A 356 3.34 25.73 3.43
C LEU A 356 3.83 25.88 4.87
N SER A 357 4.43 24.84 5.45
CA SER A 357 4.92 24.87 6.83
C SER A 357 6.08 25.82 7.04
N THR A 358 7.06 25.86 6.12
CA THR A 358 8.25 26.72 6.22
C THR A 358 7.91 28.21 6.02
N GLU A 359 7.03 28.53 5.07
CA GLU A 359 6.50 29.88 4.89
C GLU A 359 5.66 30.33 6.09
N THR A 360 4.80 29.44 6.59
CA THR A 360 4.00 29.70 7.79
C THR A 360 4.87 29.94 9.01
N SER A 361 5.89 29.10 9.24
CA SER A 361 6.84 29.28 10.34
C SER A 361 7.53 30.63 10.28
N THR A 362 8.09 30.99 9.11
CA THR A 362 8.79 32.27 8.92
C THR A 362 7.86 33.46 9.18
N ARG A 363 6.64 33.43 8.62
CA ARG A 363 5.66 34.51 8.80
C ARG A 363 5.19 34.61 10.25
N VAL A 364 4.83 33.50 10.88
CA VAL A 364 4.32 33.47 12.25
C VAL A 364 5.40 33.90 13.24
N ALA A 365 6.65 33.45 13.07
CA ALA A 365 7.78 33.90 13.89
C ALA A 365 8.06 35.39 13.72
N SER A 366 7.98 35.93 12.49
CA SER A 366 8.11 37.36 12.24
C SER A 366 6.99 38.18 12.92
N GLN A 367 5.73 37.73 12.82
CA GLN A 367 4.60 38.37 13.50
C GLN A 367 4.71 38.28 15.02
N ALA A 368 5.24 37.17 15.55
CA ALA A 368 5.51 37.00 16.97
C ALA A 368 6.56 38.02 17.45
N ILE A 369 7.68 38.21 16.74
CA ILE A 369 8.64 39.29 17.04
C ILE A 369 7.91 40.64 17.10
N GLN A 370 7.01 40.91 16.15
CA GLN A 370 6.24 42.16 16.12
C GLN A 370 5.29 42.33 17.33
N ILE A 371 4.78 41.24 17.92
CA ILE A 371 3.97 41.25 19.17
C ILE A 371 4.85 41.50 20.39
N PHE A 372 6.05 40.90 20.44
CA PHE A 372 7.03 41.15 21.49
C PHE A 372 7.59 42.59 21.42
N GLY A 373 7.61 43.21 20.25
CA GLY A 373 8.19 44.54 20.05
C GLY A 373 9.70 44.50 20.23
N GLY A 374 10.28 45.53 20.85
CA GLY A 374 11.74 45.66 20.97
C GLY A 374 12.42 44.46 21.67
N VAL A 375 11.77 43.85 22.67
CA VAL A 375 12.35 42.68 23.37
C VAL A 375 12.38 41.42 22.49
N GLY A 376 11.55 41.35 21.44
CA GLY A 376 11.56 40.25 20.47
C GLY A 376 12.78 40.26 19.54
N LEU A 377 13.59 41.33 19.57
CA LEU A 377 14.86 41.44 18.85
C LEU A 377 16.07 41.14 19.76
N SER A 378 15.82 40.73 21.01
CA SER A 378 16.87 40.43 21.99
C SER A 378 16.99 38.92 22.20
N LYS A 379 18.21 38.45 22.46
CA LYS A 379 18.49 37.04 22.82
C LYS A 379 17.95 36.63 24.20
N GLU A 380 17.27 37.53 24.91
CA GLU A 380 16.61 37.23 26.20
C GLU A 380 15.38 36.33 26.01
N TYR A 381 14.71 36.44 24.85
CA TYR A 381 13.54 35.64 24.51
C TYR A 381 13.85 34.72 23.32
N ILE A 382 13.35 33.47 23.39
CA ILE A 382 13.58 32.45 22.35
C ILE A 382 13.00 32.84 20.98
N ILE A 383 12.10 33.83 20.90
CA ILE A 383 11.38 34.14 19.67
C ILE A 383 12.28 34.58 18.51
N GLU A 384 13.41 35.24 18.81
CA GLU A 384 14.38 35.62 17.78
C GLU A 384 15.13 34.39 17.22
N LYS A 385 15.47 33.41 18.06
CA LYS A 385 15.99 32.10 17.62
C LYS A 385 15.00 31.40 16.71
N ILE A 386 13.73 31.29 17.14
CA ILE A 386 12.67 30.65 16.35
C ILE A 386 12.55 31.29 14.96
N TYR A 387 12.64 32.63 14.86
CA TYR A 387 12.63 33.31 13.57
C TYR A 387 13.86 32.99 12.71
N ARG A 388 15.06 32.97 13.31
CA ARG A 388 16.29 32.61 12.59
C ARG A 388 16.25 31.16 12.07
N ASP A 389 15.76 30.23 12.89
CA ASP A 389 15.58 28.82 12.52
C ASP A 389 14.53 28.69 11.40
N ALA A 390 13.38 29.34 11.54
CA ALA A 390 12.34 29.36 10.51
C ALA A 390 12.85 29.92 9.19
N ARG A 391 13.71 30.95 9.22
CA ARG A 391 14.28 31.53 8.00
C ARG A 391 15.19 30.54 7.27
N ALA A 392 15.95 29.71 7.96
CA ALA A 392 16.82 28.71 7.33
C ALA A 392 16.02 27.67 6.52
N SER A 393 14.85 27.27 7.05
CA SER A 393 13.93 26.28 6.47
C SER A 393 13.46 26.54 5.04
N MET A 394 13.45 27.82 4.64
CA MET A 394 13.05 28.24 3.29
C MET A 394 14.02 27.77 2.19
N ILE A 395 15.22 27.31 2.58
CA ILE A 395 16.34 27.00 1.68
C ILE A 395 16.71 25.51 1.72
N GLU A 396 16.79 24.92 2.92
CA GLU A 396 17.24 23.54 3.10
C GLU A 396 16.22 22.50 2.62
N ASP A 397 16.71 21.27 2.39
CA ASP A 397 15.96 20.12 1.86
C ASP A 397 15.13 20.44 0.61
N GLY A 398 15.70 21.33 -0.20
CA GLY A 398 15.11 21.92 -1.39
C GLY A 398 14.57 23.31 -1.14
N VAL A 399 15.13 24.29 -1.84
CA VAL A 399 14.61 25.67 -1.81
C VAL A 399 13.16 25.66 -2.30
N ASN A 400 12.29 26.38 -1.58
CA ASN A 400 10.85 26.32 -1.82
C ASN A 400 10.46 26.60 -3.28
N ASP A 401 11.17 27.51 -3.96
CA ASP A 401 10.91 27.83 -5.36
C ASP A 401 11.17 26.63 -6.30
N VAL A 402 12.26 25.88 -6.08
CA VAL A 402 12.60 24.72 -6.91
C VAL A 402 11.66 23.54 -6.62
N LEU A 403 11.30 23.34 -5.35
CA LEU A 403 10.26 22.37 -4.98
C LEU A 403 8.90 22.73 -5.58
N ALA A 404 8.56 24.01 -5.68
CA ALA A 404 7.33 24.47 -6.31
C ALA A 404 7.35 24.21 -7.82
N LEU A 405 8.48 24.39 -8.49
CA LEU A 405 8.65 24.06 -9.91
C LEU A 405 8.49 22.55 -10.15
N ASP A 406 9.20 21.69 -9.40
CA ASP A 406 9.06 20.23 -9.55
C ASP A 406 7.63 19.76 -9.18
N GLY A 407 7.06 20.32 -8.11
CA GLY A 407 5.67 20.08 -7.74
C GLY A 407 4.69 20.46 -8.86
N ALA A 408 4.90 21.62 -9.51
CA ALA A 408 4.09 22.05 -10.65
C ALA A 408 4.23 21.12 -11.85
N ASP A 409 5.46 20.72 -12.19
CA ASP A 409 5.71 19.77 -13.28
C ASP A 409 5.01 18.44 -13.04
N ARG A 410 5.04 17.92 -11.81
CA ARG A 410 4.29 16.71 -11.43
C ARG A 410 2.79 16.86 -11.57
N LEU A 411 2.23 18.04 -11.28
CA LEU A 411 0.80 18.31 -11.51
C LEU A 411 0.43 18.27 -12.99
N THR A 412 1.33 18.67 -13.90
CA THR A 412 1.08 18.59 -15.35
C THR A 412 1.05 17.16 -15.89
N LYS A 413 1.74 16.24 -15.21
CA LYS A 413 1.81 14.81 -15.55
C LYS A 413 0.66 14.00 -14.94
N GLY A 414 -0.18 14.60 -14.09
CA GLY A 414 -1.27 13.96 -13.36
C GLY A 414 -2.67 14.23 -13.92
N ARG A 415 -3.70 13.70 -13.24
CA ARG A 415 -5.09 14.01 -13.55
C ARG A 415 -5.41 15.45 -13.14
N SER A 416 -6.12 16.20 -13.98
CA SER A 416 -6.54 17.58 -13.70
C SER A 416 -7.79 17.69 -12.80
N THR A 417 -8.36 16.55 -12.38
CA THR A 417 -9.55 16.47 -11.53
C THR A 417 -9.24 15.70 -10.27
N TRP A 418 -9.69 16.20 -9.13
CA TRP A 418 -9.65 15.48 -7.86
C TRP A 418 -10.37 14.14 -8.00
N VAL A 419 -9.70 13.08 -7.60
CA VAL A 419 -10.28 11.75 -7.47
C VAL A 419 -10.42 11.51 -5.98
N VAL A 420 -11.67 11.41 -5.51
CA VAL A 420 -11.96 11.00 -4.13
C VAL A 420 -12.31 9.52 -4.17
N GLU A 421 -11.55 8.74 -3.43
CA GLU A 421 -11.70 7.31 -3.22
C GLU A 421 -12.11 7.09 -1.76
N GLU A 422 -12.87 6.02 -1.46
CA GLU A 422 -12.99 5.60 -0.06
C GLU A 422 -11.56 5.37 0.44
N GLY A 423 -11.14 6.15 1.44
CA GLY A 423 -9.85 5.92 2.07
C GLY A 423 -9.81 4.49 2.58
N THR A 424 -8.70 3.79 2.36
CA THR A 424 -8.37 2.66 3.23
C THR A 424 -8.55 3.18 4.65
N ALA A 425 -9.49 2.58 5.39
CA ALA A 425 -9.73 2.99 6.76
C ALA A 425 -8.36 3.09 7.43
N GLN A 426 -8.09 4.19 8.13
CA GLN A 426 -6.97 4.22 9.07
C GLN A 426 -7.08 2.91 9.86
N ALA A 427 -6.10 2.03 9.69
CA ALA A 427 -6.03 0.83 10.48
C ALA A 427 -6.15 1.29 11.93
N ALA A 428 -7.22 0.87 12.60
CA ALA A 428 -7.30 1.02 14.04
C ALA A 428 -5.99 0.45 14.60
N PRO A 429 -5.38 1.10 15.60
CA PRO A 429 -4.07 0.69 16.10
C PRO A 429 -4.08 -0.81 16.34
N ALA A 430 -3.06 -1.48 15.79
CA ALA A 430 -2.85 -2.91 15.97
C ALA A 430 -3.00 -3.23 17.45
N ALA A 431 -4.11 -3.90 17.78
CA ALA A 431 -4.32 -4.43 19.10
C ALA A 431 -3.39 -5.65 19.24
N GLY A 432 -2.14 -5.40 19.63
CA GLY A 432 -1.15 -6.42 19.96
C GLY A 432 -0.66 -7.23 18.76
N ALA A 433 0.61 -7.10 18.39
CA ALA A 433 1.27 -8.12 17.60
C ALA A 433 1.35 -9.41 18.43
N GLU A 434 0.42 -10.33 18.19
CA GLU A 434 0.75 -11.75 18.22
C GLU A 434 1.64 -12.04 16.99
N GLU A 435 2.59 -12.95 17.14
CA GLU A 435 3.46 -13.44 16.06
C GLU A 435 2.59 -13.79 14.83
N GLY A 436 2.98 -13.31 13.65
CA GLY A 436 2.28 -13.67 12.41
C GLY A 436 2.28 -15.19 12.24
N PRO A 437 1.22 -15.76 11.63
CA PRO A 437 1.05 -17.20 11.64
C PRO A 437 2.21 -17.90 10.91
N THR A 438 2.82 -18.85 11.60
CA THR A 438 3.88 -19.73 11.12
C THR A 438 3.39 -20.59 9.95
N TRP A 439 4.32 -21.20 9.21
CA TRP A 439 3.95 -22.20 8.21
C TRP A 439 3.11 -23.31 8.84
N GLU A 440 3.44 -23.75 10.04
CA GLU A 440 2.73 -24.80 10.77
C GLU A 440 1.27 -24.42 11.07
N GLU A 441 1.00 -23.13 11.32
CA GLU A 441 -0.35 -22.61 11.54
C GLU A 441 -1.17 -22.48 10.25
N LEU A 442 -0.53 -22.15 9.12
CA LEU A 442 -1.20 -22.00 7.82
C LEU A 442 -1.17 -23.28 6.96
N GLU A 443 -0.33 -24.25 7.27
CA GLU A 443 -0.20 -25.50 6.53
C GLU A 443 -1.55 -26.20 6.36
N PRO A 444 -2.43 -26.31 7.38
CA PRO A 444 -3.76 -26.92 7.20
C PRO A 444 -4.64 -26.20 6.17
N MET A 445 -4.41 -24.90 5.90
CA MET A 445 -5.09 -24.15 4.85
C MET A 445 -4.47 -24.43 3.47
N PHE A 446 -3.14 -24.48 3.35
CA PHE A 446 -2.47 -24.77 2.06
C PHE A 446 -2.42 -26.25 1.70
N ARG A 447 -2.58 -27.14 2.68
CA ARG A 447 -2.54 -28.60 2.57
C ARG A 447 -3.67 -29.22 3.40
N PRO A 448 -4.94 -28.91 3.06
CA PRO A 448 -6.06 -29.51 3.77
C PRO A 448 -6.00 -31.04 3.61
N LYS A 449 -6.17 -31.74 4.73
CA LYS A 449 -6.26 -33.20 4.79
C LYS A 449 -7.72 -33.62 4.67
N ASN A 450 -7.95 -34.90 4.37
CA ASN A 450 -9.30 -35.48 4.27
C ASN A 450 -10.24 -34.69 3.33
N VAL A 451 -9.68 -34.27 2.19
CA VAL A 451 -10.44 -33.65 1.10
C VAL A 451 -11.01 -34.76 0.23
N HIS A 452 -12.33 -34.84 0.16
CA HIS A 452 -13.04 -35.81 -0.65
C HIS A 452 -13.58 -35.12 -1.89
N MET A 453 -13.11 -35.54 -3.06
CA MET A 453 -13.64 -35.06 -4.33
C MET A 453 -15.00 -35.73 -4.61
N GLY A 454 -15.85 -35.04 -5.37
CA GLY A 454 -17.18 -35.54 -5.69
C GLY A 454 -17.16 -36.87 -6.45
N VAL A 455 -17.90 -37.85 -5.94
CA VAL A 455 -17.99 -39.19 -6.52
C VAL A 455 -19.29 -39.31 -7.30
N MET A 456 -19.19 -39.67 -8.57
CA MET A 456 -20.33 -40.00 -9.42
C MET A 456 -20.24 -41.43 -9.90
N GLU A 457 -21.40 -42.00 -10.15
CA GLU A 457 -21.55 -43.34 -10.70
C GLU A 457 -22.43 -43.30 -11.95
N VAL A 458 -22.16 -44.23 -12.85
CA VAL A 458 -22.98 -44.47 -14.04
C VAL A 458 -23.73 -45.77 -13.83
N ASP A 459 -25.05 -45.72 -14.04
CA ASP A 459 -25.91 -46.88 -14.16
C ASP A 459 -25.68 -47.51 -15.55
N PRO A 460 -25.00 -48.68 -15.63
CA PRO A 460 -24.65 -49.29 -16.90
C PRO A 460 -25.89 -49.77 -17.69
N ASP A 461 -27.01 -50.04 -17.01
CA ASP A 461 -28.24 -50.52 -17.66
C ASP A 461 -29.00 -49.38 -18.36
N LYS A 462 -28.77 -48.14 -17.95
CA LYS A 462 -29.34 -46.94 -18.58
C LYS A 462 -28.39 -46.27 -19.57
N CYS A 463 -27.09 -46.44 -19.41
CA CYS A 463 -26.12 -45.72 -20.21
C CYS A 463 -26.19 -46.12 -21.70
N ASN A 464 -26.39 -45.14 -22.57
CA ASN A 464 -26.35 -45.33 -24.03
C ASN A 464 -24.98 -45.01 -24.67
N GLN A 465 -23.93 -44.86 -23.86
CA GLN A 465 -22.54 -44.60 -24.30
C GLN A 465 -22.35 -43.31 -25.13
N CYS A 466 -23.24 -42.32 -25.01
CA CYS A 466 -23.15 -41.07 -25.79
C CYS A 466 -21.93 -40.17 -25.50
N GLY A 467 -21.16 -40.44 -24.44
CA GLY A 467 -19.93 -39.72 -24.10
C GLY A 467 -20.10 -38.29 -23.57
N LEU A 468 -21.33 -37.76 -23.48
CA LEU A 468 -21.57 -36.35 -23.11
C LEU A 468 -21.06 -35.99 -21.71
N CYS A 469 -20.94 -36.94 -20.78
CA CYS A 469 -20.33 -36.67 -19.47
C CYS A 469 -18.81 -36.43 -19.54
N LEU A 470 -18.10 -37.07 -20.48
CA LEU A 470 -16.68 -36.84 -20.74
C LEU A 470 -16.47 -35.46 -21.38
N ASP A 471 -17.33 -35.10 -22.32
CA ASP A 471 -17.27 -33.81 -23.02
C ASP A 471 -17.69 -32.64 -22.14
N ASN A 472 -18.69 -32.84 -21.28
CA ASN A 472 -19.21 -31.77 -20.45
C ASN A 472 -18.32 -31.41 -19.24
N CYS A 473 -17.42 -32.31 -18.84
CA CYS A 473 -16.59 -32.13 -17.67
C CYS A 473 -15.32 -31.31 -18.00
N PRO A 474 -15.22 -30.05 -17.55
CA PRO A 474 -14.04 -29.22 -17.83
C PRO A 474 -12.78 -29.70 -17.10
N PHE A 475 -12.95 -30.53 -16.06
CA PHE A 475 -11.89 -31.16 -15.30
C PHE A 475 -11.54 -32.56 -15.81
N ARG A 476 -12.23 -33.02 -16.87
CA ARG A 476 -12.03 -34.33 -17.52
C ARG A 476 -11.97 -35.48 -16.50
N CYS A 477 -12.89 -35.47 -15.52
CA CYS A 477 -12.95 -36.47 -14.44
C CYS A 477 -13.40 -37.86 -14.91
N TRP A 478 -13.97 -37.96 -16.11
CA TRP A 478 -14.48 -39.21 -16.68
C TRP A 478 -13.49 -39.79 -17.69
N GLU A 479 -13.46 -41.11 -17.78
CA GLU A 479 -12.86 -41.91 -18.84
C GLU A 479 -13.80 -43.06 -19.21
N THR A 480 -13.53 -43.74 -20.31
CA THR A 480 -14.29 -44.96 -20.68
C THR A 480 -13.62 -46.19 -20.09
N ASP A 481 -14.41 -47.15 -19.65
CA ASP A 481 -13.93 -48.48 -19.31
C ASP A 481 -13.75 -49.37 -20.56
N GLU A 482 -13.44 -50.64 -20.34
CA GLU A 482 -13.24 -51.65 -21.40
C GLU A 482 -14.50 -51.96 -22.22
N ASN A 483 -15.69 -51.59 -21.75
CA ASN A 483 -16.98 -51.75 -22.42
C ASN A 483 -17.52 -50.41 -22.96
N GLU A 484 -16.68 -49.38 -23.06
CA GLU A 484 -17.04 -48.01 -23.48
C GLU A 484 -18.04 -47.31 -22.52
N ILE A 485 -18.26 -47.85 -21.32
CA ILE A 485 -19.12 -47.24 -20.31
C ILE A 485 -18.31 -46.16 -19.58
N PRO A 486 -18.83 -44.93 -19.43
CA PRO A 486 -18.13 -43.90 -18.68
C PRO A 486 -17.94 -44.28 -17.21
N ARG A 487 -16.73 -44.10 -16.70
CA ARG A 487 -16.39 -44.21 -15.27
C ARG A 487 -15.53 -43.03 -14.83
N MET A 488 -15.53 -42.73 -13.54
CA MET A 488 -14.62 -41.74 -12.98
C MET A 488 -13.17 -42.26 -13.07
N LYS A 489 -12.22 -41.37 -13.39
CA LYS A 489 -10.78 -41.67 -13.38
C LYS A 489 -10.32 -42.05 -11.99
N GLU A 490 -9.16 -42.69 -11.88
CA GLU A 490 -8.53 -42.93 -10.57
C GLU A 490 -8.08 -41.63 -9.89
N VAL A 491 -7.55 -40.68 -10.68
CA VAL A 491 -7.14 -39.35 -10.21
C VAL A 491 -7.99 -38.29 -10.89
N TYR A 492 -8.76 -37.56 -10.10
CA TYR A 492 -9.69 -36.53 -10.58
C TYR A 492 -9.92 -35.45 -9.52
N ALA A 493 -10.45 -34.31 -9.96
CA ALA A 493 -10.81 -33.18 -9.09
C ALA A 493 -12.25 -32.73 -9.38
N CYS A 494 -13.22 -33.54 -8.97
CA CYS A 494 -14.63 -33.26 -9.23
C CYS A 494 -15.25 -32.43 -8.11
N PHE A 495 -15.94 -31.33 -8.46
CA PHE A 495 -16.54 -30.42 -7.48
C PHE A 495 -18.04 -30.64 -7.26
N SER A 496 -18.60 -31.77 -7.71
CA SER A 496 -20.03 -32.05 -7.58
C SER A 496 -20.92 -30.96 -8.17
N CYS A 497 -20.62 -30.51 -9.39
CA CYS A 497 -21.40 -29.45 -10.06
C CYS A 497 -22.71 -29.95 -10.72
N TYR A 498 -22.94 -31.27 -10.74
CA TYR A 498 -24.11 -31.95 -11.32
C TYR A 498 -24.34 -31.74 -12.84
N ASN A 499 -23.42 -31.07 -13.55
CA ASN A 499 -23.54 -30.84 -14.98
C ASN A 499 -23.51 -32.13 -15.83
N CYS A 500 -22.80 -33.17 -15.38
CA CYS A 500 -22.78 -34.47 -16.07
C CYS A 500 -24.15 -35.15 -16.05
N MET A 501 -24.91 -35.04 -14.94
CA MET A 501 -26.27 -35.57 -14.85
C MET A 501 -27.20 -34.89 -15.86
N VAL A 502 -27.16 -33.57 -15.96
CA VAL A 502 -28.01 -32.80 -16.89
C VAL A 502 -27.68 -33.07 -18.35
N ALA A 503 -26.40 -33.30 -18.66
CA ALA A 503 -25.95 -33.61 -20.02
C ALA A 503 -26.29 -35.06 -20.44
N CYS A 504 -26.52 -35.96 -19.48
CA CYS A 504 -26.89 -37.34 -19.78
C CYS A 504 -28.34 -37.38 -20.29
N PRO A 505 -28.61 -37.93 -21.48
CA PRO A 505 -29.97 -38.01 -22.01
C PRO A 505 -30.81 -39.12 -21.37
N GLU A 506 -30.17 -40.11 -20.73
CA GLU A 506 -30.81 -41.31 -20.16
C GLU A 506 -30.94 -41.25 -18.63
N ASP A 507 -30.56 -40.13 -18.00
CA ASP A 507 -30.48 -40.00 -16.54
C ASP A 507 -29.68 -41.15 -15.88
N ALA A 508 -28.62 -41.60 -16.56
CA ALA A 508 -27.78 -42.72 -16.15
C ALA A 508 -26.71 -42.33 -15.12
N ILE A 509 -26.57 -41.05 -14.75
CA ILE A 509 -25.53 -40.59 -13.81
C ILE A 509 -26.18 -40.22 -12.48
N SER A 510 -25.62 -40.72 -11.39
CA SER A 510 -25.99 -40.36 -10.02
C SER A 510 -24.78 -39.80 -9.29
N ILE A 511 -25.06 -39.04 -8.22
CA ILE A 511 -24.03 -38.65 -7.27
C ILE A 511 -24.00 -39.68 -6.14
N VAL A 512 -22.83 -40.25 -5.89
CA VAL A 512 -22.59 -41.13 -4.75
C VAL A 512 -22.23 -40.29 -3.54
N ASP A 513 -21.36 -39.29 -3.76
CA ASP A 513 -20.91 -38.39 -2.72
C ASP A 513 -20.56 -36.99 -3.26
N THR A 514 -20.80 -35.97 -2.45
CA THR A 514 -20.47 -34.58 -2.76
C THR A 514 -19.07 -34.22 -2.31
N TYR A 515 -18.44 -33.26 -2.98
CA TYR A 515 -17.21 -32.66 -2.47
C TYR A 515 -17.40 -32.20 -1.02
N HIS A 516 -16.53 -32.65 -0.14
CA HIS A 516 -16.51 -32.24 1.26
C HIS A 516 -15.10 -32.32 1.84
N VAL A 517 -14.89 -31.62 2.94
CA VAL A 517 -13.66 -31.67 3.72
C VAL A 517 -14.06 -32.00 5.15
N ASP A 518 -13.47 -33.06 5.72
CA ASP A 518 -13.86 -33.59 7.03
C ASP A 518 -13.48 -32.66 8.19
N ASP A 519 -12.38 -31.91 8.04
CA ASP A 519 -11.79 -31.10 9.10
C ASP A 519 -10.99 -29.89 8.59
N GLY A 520 -10.59 -29.01 9.50
CA GLY A 520 -9.77 -27.83 9.18
C GLY A 520 -10.55 -26.61 8.66
N VAL A 521 -9.83 -25.69 8.01
CA VAL A 521 -10.34 -24.35 7.62
C VAL A 521 -11.46 -24.45 6.57
N PHE A 522 -11.44 -25.48 5.73
CA PHE A 522 -12.45 -25.71 4.68
C PHE A 522 -13.51 -26.75 5.09
N LYS A 523 -13.59 -27.09 6.38
CA LYS A 523 -14.52 -28.11 6.89
C LYS A 523 -15.94 -27.86 6.39
N THR A 524 -16.54 -28.90 5.80
CA THR A 524 -17.91 -28.84 5.30
C THR A 524 -18.86 -29.26 6.42
N GLU A 525 -19.49 -28.30 7.10
CA GLU A 525 -20.46 -28.59 8.17
C GLU A 525 -21.85 -28.02 7.89
N PRO A 526 -22.92 -28.80 8.15
CA PRO A 526 -22.91 -30.25 8.40
C PRO A 526 -22.47 -31.04 7.14
N HIS A 527 -22.01 -32.28 7.27
CA HIS A 527 -21.89 -33.23 6.16
C HIS A 527 -22.37 -34.62 6.66
N PRO A 528 -23.20 -35.36 5.91
CA PRO A 528 -23.74 -34.98 4.59
C PRO A 528 -24.74 -33.83 4.68
N LEU A 529 -24.66 -32.88 3.75
CA LEU A 529 -25.74 -31.92 3.51
C LEU A 529 -26.80 -32.64 2.69
N PRO A 530 -28.05 -32.73 3.16
CA PRO A 530 -29.10 -33.35 2.36
C PRO A 530 -29.27 -32.52 1.08
N ALA A 531 -28.97 -33.13 -0.06
CA ALA A 531 -29.25 -32.52 -1.36
C ALA A 531 -30.75 -32.69 -1.64
N ARG A 532 -31.47 -31.58 -1.79
CA ARG A 532 -32.93 -31.57 -2.03
C ARG A 532 -33.22 -31.04 -3.43
N MET A 533 -34.25 -31.60 -4.06
CA MET A 533 -34.90 -30.94 -5.18
C MET A 533 -35.62 -29.67 -4.68
N PRO A 534 -35.83 -28.65 -5.53
CA PRO A 534 -36.64 -27.50 -5.15
C PRO A 534 -38.04 -27.97 -4.71
N TYR A 535 -38.63 -27.29 -3.72
CA TYR A 535 -39.99 -27.60 -3.28
C TYR A 535 -40.99 -27.37 -4.43
N GLU A 536 -41.98 -28.23 -4.53
CA GLU A 536 -43.13 -27.99 -5.39
C GLU A 536 -43.86 -26.72 -4.92
N PRO A 537 -44.28 -25.84 -5.84
CA PRO A 537 -44.82 -24.53 -5.49
C PRO A 537 -46.22 -24.68 -4.89
N THR A 538 -46.57 -23.74 -4.01
CA THR A 538 -47.93 -23.67 -3.44
C THR A 538 -48.47 -22.25 -3.46
N ASP A 539 -49.78 -22.10 -3.67
CA ASP A 539 -50.48 -20.81 -3.60
C ASP A 539 -50.53 -20.25 -2.16
N ALA A 540 -51.13 -19.08 -1.99
CA ALA A 540 -51.26 -18.42 -0.69
C ALA A 540 -52.07 -19.25 0.33
N GLU A 541 -52.89 -20.20 -0.14
CA GLU A 541 -53.67 -21.13 0.66
C GLU A 541 -52.97 -22.49 0.87
N GLY A 542 -51.74 -22.66 0.34
CA GLY A 542 -50.95 -23.88 0.45
C GLY A 542 -51.36 -25.00 -0.51
N LYS A 543 -52.12 -24.71 -1.57
CA LYS A 543 -52.48 -25.69 -2.62
C LYS A 543 -51.40 -25.73 -3.71
N PRO A 544 -51.23 -26.88 -4.40
CA PRO A 544 -50.26 -26.98 -5.50
C PRO A 544 -50.47 -25.89 -6.56
N ASP A 545 -49.39 -25.28 -7.00
CA ASP A 545 -49.36 -24.27 -8.07
C ASP A 545 -48.41 -24.72 -9.21
N GLU A 546 -48.23 -23.88 -10.24
CA GLU A 546 -47.21 -24.08 -11.27
C GLU A 546 -46.02 -23.16 -11.06
N TRP A 547 -44.80 -23.63 -11.37
CA TRP A 547 -43.65 -22.74 -11.41
C TRP A 547 -43.83 -21.66 -12.46
N THR A 548 -43.55 -20.43 -12.06
CA THR A 548 -43.41 -19.32 -13.00
C THR A 548 -42.26 -19.59 -13.97
N VAL A 549 -42.30 -18.93 -15.13
CA VAL A 549 -41.22 -19.01 -16.13
C VAL A 549 -39.86 -18.63 -15.53
N ILE A 550 -39.83 -17.69 -14.58
CA ILE A 550 -38.61 -17.24 -13.92
C ILE A 550 -38.08 -18.31 -12.96
N GLU A 551 -38.94 -18.91 -12.12
CA GLU A 551 -38.56 -20.01 -11.24
C GLU A 551 -38.00 -21.19 -12.03
N LYS A 552 -38.70 -21.60 -13.09
CA LYS A 552 -38.22 -22.67 -13.97
C LYS A 552 -36.86 -22.34 -14.58
N THR A 553 -36.68 -21.13 -15.11
CA THR A 553 -35.39 -20.66 -15.65
C THR A 553 -34.29 -20.71 -14.58
N ILE A 554 -34.58 -20.28 -13.35
CA ILE A 554 -33.66 -20.33 -12.23
C ILE A 554 -33.29 -21.78 -11.92
N PHE A 555 -34.24 -22.68 -11.73
CA PHE A 555 -33.94 -24.04 -11.28
C PHE A 555 -33.25 -24.90 -12.36
N GLU A 556 -33.58 -24.68 -13.63
CA GLU A 556 -33.02 -25.43 -14.77
C GLU A 556 -31.66 -24.90 -15.24
N ARG A 557 -31.28 -23.64 -14.94
CA ARG A 557 -30.03 -23.05 -15.46
C ARG A 557 -28.78 -23.79 -15.01
N ARG A 558 -27.85 -24.08 -15.92
CA ARG A 558 -26.52 -24.59 -15.59
C ARG A 558 -25.44 -23.83 -16.36
N SER A 559 -24.20 -23.96 -15.89
CA SER A 559 -23.04 -23.43 -16.59
C SER A 559 -22.83 -24.18 -17.90
N VAL A 560 -22.85 -23.47 -19.01
CA VAL A 560 -22.55 -24.02 -20.34
C VAL A 560 -21.06 -23.93 -20.59
N ARG A 561 -20.41 -25.08 -20.77
CA ARG A 561 -18.94 -25.15 -20.92
C ARG A 561 -18.50 -25.64 -22.30
N ASN A 562 -19.47 -25.81 -23.19
CA ASN A 562 -19.29 -26.33 -24.53
C ASN A 562 -20.15 -25.51 -25.48
N PHE A 563 -19.52 -24.59 -26.19
CA PHE A 563 -20.19 -23.68 -27.10
C PHE A 563 -20.02 -24.12 -28.55
N LYS A 564 -21.06 -23.97 -29.36
CA LYS A 564 -20.93 -24.05 -30.81
C LYS A 564 -20.06 -22.89 -31.32
N GLU A 565 -19.45 -23.07 -32.48
CA GLU A 565 -18.64 -22.03 -33.13
C GLU A 565 -19.50 -20.90 -33.73
N ASP A 566 -20.82 -21.09 -33.80
CA ASP A 566 -21.76 -20.08 -34.28
C ASP A 566 -21.56 -18.74 -33.54
N PRO A 567 -21.32 -17.63 -34.27
CA PRO A 567 -21.19 -16.33 -33.63
C PRO A 567 -22.52 -15.90 -33.02
N VAL A 568 -22.47 -15.24 -31.86
CA VAL A 568 -23.66 -14.66 -31.25
C VAL A 568 -23.94 -13.31 -31.92
N PRO A 569 -25.13 -13.09 -32.49
CA PRO A 569 -25.48 -11.80 -33.07
C PRO A 569 -25.37 -10.69 -32.03
N GLU A 570 -24.70 -9.58 -32.39
CA GLU A 570 -24.51 -8.41 -31.53
C GLU A 570 -25.82 -7.91 -30.86
N PRO A 571 -27.00 -7.88 -31.53
CA PRO A 571 -28.25 -7.51 -30.87
C PRO A 571 -28.61 -8.38 -29.68
N LEU A 572 -28.28 -9.68 -29.69
CA LEU A 572 -28.50 -10.57 -28.55
C LEU A 572 -27.51 -10.28 -27.43
N ILE A 573 -26.23 -10.03 -27.76
CA ILE A 573 -25.20 -9.61 -26.78
C ILE A 573 -25.66 -8.33 -26.07
N ARG A 574 -26.12 -7.31 -26.82
CA ARG A 574 -26.62 -6.05 -26.26
C ARG A 574 -27.80 -6.25 -25.32
N ARG A 575 -28.73 -7.16 -25.63
CA ARG A 575 -29.85 -7.49 -24.73
C ARG A 575 -29.38 -8.12 -23.42
N VAL A 576 -28.34 -8.97 -23.47
CA VAL A 576 -27.70 -9.53 -22.27
C VAL A 576 -27.05 -8.42 -21.44
N LEU A 577 -26.25 -7.55 -22.05
CA LEU A 577 -25.62 -6.42 -21.35
C LEU A 577 -26.65 -5.48 -20.73
N GLU A 578 -27.76 -5.22 -21.42
CA GLU A 578 -28.82 -4.34 -20.93
C GLU A 578 -29.50 -4.90 -19.69
N ALA A 579 -29.72 -6.23 -19.62
CA ALA A 579 -30.21 -6.87 -18.41
C ALA A 579 -29.24 -6.70 -17.23
N GLY A 580 -27.93 -6.76 -17.49
CA GLY A 580 -26.90 -6.43 -16.52
C GLY A 580 -26.93 -4.97 -16.08
N ARG A 581 -27.06 -4.02 -17.02
CA ARG A 581 -27.17 -2.57 -16.75
C ARG A 581 -28.33 -2.23 -15.81
N PHE A 582 -29.44 -2.98 -15.86
CA PHE A 582 -30.59 -2.80 -14.98
C PHE A 582 -30.51 -3.57 -13.66
N ALA A 583 -29.40 -4.24 -13.36
CA ALA A 583 -29.23 -4.90 -12.08
C ALA A 583 -29.22 -3.87 -10.92
N PRO A 584 -29.84 -4.21 -9.77
CA PRO A 584 -29.75 -3.36 -8.59
C PRO A 584 -28.31 -3.32 -8.09
N SER A 585 -27.90 -2.15 -7.63
CA SER A 585 -26.58 -1.88 -7.09
C SER A 585 -26.70 -0.98 -5.87
N SER A 586 -25.79 -1.08 -4.92
CA SER A 586 -25.73 -0.17 -3.78
C SER A 586 -25.62 1.28 -4.25
N GLY A 587 -26.40 2.16 -3.61
CA GLY A 587 -26.47 3.57 -4.03
C GLY A 587 -27.00 3.80 -5.46
N ASN A 588 -27.53 2.76 -6.12
CA ASN A 588 -28.05 2.79 -7.49
C ASN A 588 -27.05 3.42 -8.50
N CYS A 589 -25.78 3.01 -8.44
CA CYS A 589 -24.69 3.58 -9.24
C CYS A 589 -24.18 2.70 -10.39
N GLN A 590 -24.63 1.44 -10.49
CA GLN A 590 -24.22 0.46 -11.52
C GLN A 590 -22.71 0.48 -11.75
N PRO A 591 -21.90 0.07 -10.76
CA PRO A 591 -20.46 0.29 -10.76
C PRO A 591 -19.68 -0.67 -11.67
N TRP A 592 -20.27 -1.11 -12.77
CA TRP A 592 -19.67 -2.04 -13.72
C TRP A 592 -19.58 -1.43 -15.11
N LYS A 593 -18.51 -1.75 -15.81
CA LYS A 593 -18.36 -1.58 -17.26
C LYS A 593 -18.10 -2.93 -17.90
N PHE A 594 -18.60 -3.10 -19.11
CA PHE A 594 -18.44 -4.34 -19.87
C PHE A 594 -17.40 -4.15 -20.96
N ILE A 595 -16.45 -5.08 -21.03
CA ILE A 595 -15.52 -5.21 -22.15
C ILE A 595 -15.92 -6.48 -22.89
N VAL A 596 -16.47 -6.31 -24.09
CA VAL A 596 -16.94 -7.42 -24.91
C VAL A 596 -15.88 -7.73 -25.95
N VAL A 597 -15.40 -8.97 -25.94
CA VAL A 597 -14.43 -9.50 -26.89
C VAL A 597 -15.13 -10.59 -27.70
N THR A 598 -15.27 -10.35 -29.00
CA THR A 598 -15.72 -11.34 -29.99
C THR A 598 -14.63 -11.68 -31.00
N ASP A 599 -13.47 -11.03 -30.89
CA ASP A 599 -12.29 -11.33 -31.69
C ASP A 599 -11.63 -12.60 -31.13
N LYS A 600 -11.68 -13.68 -31.91
CA LYS A 600 -11.13 -14.98 -31.53
C LYS A 600 -9.62 -14.91 -31.27
N ALA A 601 -8.86 -14.14 -32.04
CA ALA A 601 -7.42 -14.02 -31.86
C ALA A 601 -7.08 -13.37 -30.50
N LEU A 602 -7.85 -12.36 -30.10
CA LEU A 602 -7.70 -11.73 -28.80
C LEU A 602 -8.14 -12.64 -27.65
N ILE A 603 -9.21 -13.43 -27.83
CA ILE A 603 -9.61 -14.45 -26.83
C ILE A 603 -8.50 -15.49 -26.66
N ASP A 604 -7.86 -15.93 -27.74
CA ASP A 604 -6.76 -16.91 -27.71
C ASP A 604 -5.51 -16.34 -27.01
N GLU A 605 -5.15 -15.09 -27.27
CA GLU A 605 -4.08 -14.37 -26.55
C GLU A 605 -4.38 -14.26 -25.05
N MET A 606 -5.63 -13.93 -24.69
CA MET A 606 -6.05 -13.88 -23.28
C MET A 606 -6.03 -15.26 -22.62
N ASN A 607 -6.43 -16.31 -23.35
CA ASN A 607 -6.34 -17.70 -22.89
C ASN A 607 -4.88 -18.06 -22.58
N GLU A 608 -3.93 -17.72 -23.45
CA GLU A 608 -2.50 -17.99 -23.25
C GLU A 608 -1.94 -17.22 -22.04
N SER A 609 -2.28 -15.94 -21.90
CA SER A 609 -1.89 -15.14 -20.74
C SER A 609 -2.40 -15.76 -19.43
N CYS A 610 -3.69 -16.11 -19.38
CA CYS A 610 -4.28 -16.76 -18.21
C CYS A 610 -3.63 -18.11 -17.93
N PHE A 611 -3.38 -18.93 -18.97
CA PHE A 611 -2.70 -20.22 -18.84
C PHE A 611 -1.33 -20.06 -18.18
N ASN A 612 -0.51 -19.11 -18.62
CA ASN A 612 0.83 -18.90 -18.07
C ASN A 612 0.79 -18.55 -16.57
N ILE A 613 -0.11 -17.62 -16.19
CA ILE A 613 -0.23 -17.16 -14.79
C ILE A 613 -0.83 -18.25 -13.91
N LEU A 614 -1.92 -18.90 -14.35
CA LEU A 614 -2.57 -19.97 -13.58
C LEU A 614 -1.66 -21.19 -13.43
N SER A 615 -0.86 -21.51 -14.43
CA SER A 615 0.15 -22.58 -14.35
C SER A 615 1.24 -22.24 -13.35
N MET A 616 1.71 -20.99 -13.32
CA MET A 616 2.65 -20.52 -12.30
C MET A 616 2.06 -20.67 -10.90
N LEU A 617 0.82 -20.20 -10.68
CA LEU A 617 0.15 -20.28 -9.39
C LEU A 617 -0.05 -21.73 -8.93
N HIS A 618 -0.53 -22.61 -9.83
CA HIS A 618 -0.68 -24.04 -9.55
C HIS A 618 0.67 -24.69 -9.19
N ASN A 619 1.71 -24.49 -10.00
CA ASN A 619 3.01 -25.11 -9.77
C ASN A 619 3.68 -24.62 -8.49
N THR A 620 3.55 -23.31 -8.20
CA THR A 620 3.98 -22.71 -6.94
C THR A 620 3.25 -23.37 -5.78
N TYR A 621 1.92 -23.46 -5.87
CA TYR A 621 1.11 -24.11 -4.84
C TYR A 621 1.49 -25.57 -4.63
N MET A 622 1.87 -26.31 -5.66
CA MET A 622 2.28 -27.72 -5.54
C MET A 622 3.68 -27.91 -4.91
N ASN A 623 4.42 -26.84 -4.62
CA ASN A 623 5.78 -26.89 -4.07
C ASN A 623 5.85 -26.23 -2.68
N ASP A 624 5.97 -27.04 -1.62
CA ASP A 624 6.01 -26.55 -0.23
C ASP A 624 7.11 -25.50 0.02
N ALA A 625 8.28 -25.62 -0.60
CA ALA A 625 9.36 -24.65 -0.41
C ALA A 625 9.01 -23.28 -1.00
N MET A 626 8.28 -23.26 -2.12
CA MET A 626 7.84 -22.01 -2.75
C MET A 626 6.64 -21.41 -2.02
N VAL A 627 5.67 -22.22 -1.57
CA VAL A 627 4.53 -21.73 -0.79
C VAL A 627 4.97 -21.16 0.56
N LYS A 628 5.96 -21.78 1.22
CA LYS A 628 6.56 -21.25 2.47
C LYS A 628 7.12 -19.84 2.31
N GLY A 629 7.70 -19.52 1.17
CA GLY A 629 8.18 -18.17 0.84
C GLY A 629 7.07 -17.12 0.74
N LEU A 630 5.80 -17.52 0.63
CA LEU A 630 4.63 -16.65 0.50
C LEU A 630 3.83 -16.50 1.81
N VAL A 631 4.22 -17.21 2.89
CA VAL A 631 3.53 -17.20 4.19
C VAL A 631 3.37 -15.80 4.79
N PRO A 632 4.42 -14.95 4.83
CA PRO A 632 4.28 -13.59 5.36
C PRO A 632 3.34 -12.71 4.53
N MET A 633 3.28 -12.96 3.22
CA MET A 633 2.42 -12.23 2.28
C MET A 633 0.94 -12.59 2.45
N HIS A 634 0.63 -13.83 2.85
CA HIS A 634 -0.76 -14.29 3.03
C HIS A 634 -1.37 -13.95 4.38
N ALA A 635 -0.54 -13.75 5.41
CA ALA A 635 -0.99 -13.26 6.73
C ALA A 635 -1.72 -11.90 6.65
N GLN A 636 -1.49 -11.12 5.57
CA GLN A 636 -2.01 -9.77 5.40
C GLN A 636 -3.31 -9.70 4.56
N THR A 637 -3.62 -10.72 3.75
CA THR A 637 -4.67 -10.60 2.71
C THR A 637 -6.00 -11.30 3.01
N GLN A 638 -6.10 -12.10 4.09
CA GLN A 638 -7.31 -12.79 4.62
C GLN A 638 -8.30 -13.48 3.61
N GLN A 639 -7.95 -13.66 2.33
CA GLN A 639 -8.79 -14.33 1.33
C GLN A 639 -8.62 -15.86 1.35
N VAL A 640 -9.09 -16.50 2.41
CA VAL A 640 -9.01 -17.96 2.63
C VAL A 640 -9.57 -18.76 1.43
N GLY A 641 -10.66 -18.28 0.81
CA GLY A 641 -11.32 -18.97 -0.29
C GLY A 641 -10.46 -19.20 -1.54
N LEU A 642 -9.39 -18.41 -1.75
CA LEU A 642 -8.47 -18.60 -2.87
C LEU A 642 -7.76 -19.95 -2.83
N TRP A 643 -7.51 -20.47 -1.62
CA TRP A 643 -6.79 -21.72 -1.36
C TRP A 643 -7.69 -22.94 -1.29
N ASP A 644 -8.99 -22.79 -1.57
CA ASP A 644 -9.90 -23.92 -1.66
C ASP A 644 -9.37 -24.93 -2.70
N PRO A 645 -9.24 -26.23 -2.36
CA PRO A 645 -8.71 -27.26 -3.26
C PRO A 645 -9.39 -27.29 -4.63
N ARG A 646 -10.67 -26.92 -4.70
CA ARG A 646 -11.40 -26.85 -5.97
C ARG A 646 -10.81 -25.79 -6.90
N ILE A 647 -10.32 -24.68 -6.38
CA ILE A 647 -9.79 -23.60 -7.22
C ILE A 647 -8.40 -23.95 -7.74
N ILE A 648 -7.45 -24.22 -6.83
CA ILE A 648 -6.04 -24.36 -7.20
C ILE A 648 -5.76 -25.77 -7.76
N VAL A 649 -6.09 -26.84 -7.03
CA VAL A 649 -5.80 -28.21 -7.47
C VAL A 649 -6.68 -28.59 -8.65
N GLY A 650 -7.97 -28.28 -8.58
CA GLY A 650 -8.90 -28.67 -9.63
C GLY A 650 -8.93 -27.69 -10.81
N GLY A 651 -9.37 -26.45 -10.58
CA GLY A 651 -9.60 -25.48 -11.66
C GLY A 651 -8.32 -25.04 -12.38
N ALA A 652 -7.36 -24.48 -11.65
CA ALA A 652 -6.07 -24.08 -12.20
C ALA A 652 -5.25 -25.29 -12.65
N GLY A 653 -5.29 -26.41 -11.92
CA GLY A 653 -4.65 -27.67 -12.33
C GLY A 653 -5.20 -28.20 -13.66
N SER A 654 -6.51 -28.12 -13.91
CA SER A 654 -7.10 -28.53 -15.18
C SER A 654 -6.66 -27.66 -16.37
N ILE A 655 -6.57 -26.34 -16.16
CA ILE A 655 -6.02 -25.42 -17.17
C ILE A 655 -4.54 -25.72 -17.43
N THR A 656 -3.76 -25.95 -16.36
CA THR A 656 -2.33 -26.32 -16.44
C THR A 656 -2.13 -27.61 -17.23
N ALA A 657 -3.01 -28.60 -17.02
CA ALA A 657 -3.04 -29.86 -17.76
C ALA A 657 -3.60 -29.73 -19.20
N LYS A 658 -4.03 -28.52 -19.61
CA LYS A 658 -4.64 -28.22 -20.91
C LYS A 658 -5.90 -29.03 -21.21
N ASN A 659 -6.65 -29.40 -20.18
CA ASN A 659 -7.91 -30.13 -20.33
C ASN A 659 -9.04 -29.26 -20.90
N ALA A 660 -9.00 -27.96 -20.62
CA ALA A 660 -9.91 -26.95 -21.16
C ALA A 660 -9.21 -25.57 -21.16
N PRO A 661 -9.49 -24.71 -22.16
CA PRO A 661 -9.02 -23.32 -22.14
C PRO A 661 -9.77 -22.51 -21.08
N THR A 662 -9.16 -21.41 -20.62
CA THR A 662 -9.73 -20.55 -19.57
C THR A 662 -11.13 -20.04 -19.94
N PHE A 663 -11.34 -19.65 -21.20
CA PHE A 663 -12.60 -19.10 -21.71
C PHE A 663 -13.47 -20.10 -22.48
N LEU A 664 -13.20 -21.42 -22.34
CA LEU A 664 -14.09 -22.50 -22.79
C LEU A 664 -14.47 -22.47 -24.29
N ASP A 665 -13.59 -21.94 -25.14
CA ASP A 665 -13.80 -21.77 -26.59
C ASP A 665 -15.10 -21.03 -26.95
N ALA A 666 -15.56 -20.15 -26.05
CA ALA A 666 -16.79 -19.41 -26.28
C ALA A 666 -16.63 -18.35 -27.37
N PRO A 667 -17.65 -18.14 -28.22
CA PRO A 667 -17.61 -17.12 -29.28
C PRO A 667 -17.67 -15.68 -28.73
N VAL A 668 -18.05 -15.49 -27.47
CA VAL A 668 -18.12 -14.18 -26.83
C VAL A 668 -17.56 -14.28 -25.41
N LEU A 669 -16.61 -13.38 -25.09
CA LEU A 669 -16.11 -13.12 -23.76
C LEU A 669 -16.55 -11.72 -23.32
N ILE A 670 -17.16 -11.62 -22.15
CA ILE A 670 -17.55 -10.35 -21.53
C ILE A 670 -16.77 -10.24 -20.21
N LEU A 671 -15.76 -9.38 -20.18
CA LEU A 671 -15.13 -8.99 -18.92
C LEU A 671 -16.01 -7.96 -18.25
N MET A 672 -16.32 -8.18 -16.98
CA MET A 672 -17.03 -7.21 -16.16
C MET A 672 -16.01 -6.56 -15.25
N ALA A 673 -15.63 -5.33 -15.60
CA ALA A 673 -14.74 -4.54 -14.79
C ALA A 673 -15.58 -3.65 -13.86
N CYS A 674 -15.30 -3.69 -12.57
CA CYS A 674 -16.01 -2.92 -11.58
C CYS A 674 -15.17 -1.77 -11.05
N ASP A 675 -15.83 -0.65 -10.78
CA ASP A 675 -15.25 0.48 -10.06
C ASP A 675 -14.96 0.02 -8.63
N GLN A 676 -13.68 0.00 -8.27
CA GLN A 676 -13.24 -0.48 -6.96
C GLN A 676 -13.67 0.43 -5.81
N ARG A 677 -14.21 1.62 -6.13
CA ARG A 677 -14.75 2.60 -5.17
C ARG A 677 -16.24 2.40 -4.91
N SER A 678 -16.81 1.32 -5.42
CA SER A 678 -18.26 1.12 -5.42
C SER A 678 -18.82 0.83 -4.03
N ILE A 679 -19.90 1.53 -3.70
CA ILE A 679 -20.60 1.42 -2.42
C ILE A 679 -20.98 -0.04 -2.19
N GLY A 680 -20.69 -0.59 -1.01
CA GLY A 680 -21.07 -1.98 -0.69
C GLY A 680 -20.27 -3.08 -1.42
N GLY A 681 -19.16 -2.71 -2.07
CA GLY A 681 -18.18 -3.65 -2.62
C GLY A 681 -18.49 -4.10 -4.06
N PRO A 682 -17.47 -4.20 -4.94
CA PRO A 682 -17.67 -4.52 -6.35
C PRO A 682 -18.15 -5.97 -6.58
N GLN A 683 -17.75 -6.93 -5.75
CA GLN A 683 -17.97 -8.37 -6.00
C GLN A 683 -19.44 -8.78 -5.89
N ILE A 684 -20.15 -8.29 -4.86
CA ILE A 684 -21.58 -8.59 -4.69
C ILE A 684 -22.37 -8.00 -5.86
N GLN A 685 -22.02 -6.77 -6.25
CA GLN A 685 -22.68 -6.03 -7.32
C GLN A 685 -22.44 -6.66 -8.69
N ALA A 686 -21.20 -7.07 -8.97
CA ALA A 686 -20.83 -7.91 -10.09
C ALA A 686 -21.66 -9.21 -10.11
N GLY A 687 -21.79 -9.90 -8.97
CA GLY A 687 -22.60 -11.11 -8.84
C GLY A 687 -24.06 -10.91 -9.26
N ILE A 688 -24.70 -9.84 -8.80
CA ILE A 688 -26.09 -9.49 -9.15
C ILE A 688 -26.21 -9.15 -10.64
N CYS A 689 -25.33 -8.29 -11.15
CA CYS A 689 -25.28 -7.92 -12.57
C CYS A 689 -25.14 -9.14 -13.46
N GLY A 690 -24.16 -9.99 -13.15
CA GLY A 690 -23.91 -11.22 -13.88
C GLY A 690 -25.09 -12.19 -13.82
N GLN A 691 -25.76 -12.33 -12.68
CA GLN A 691 -26.92 -13.21 -12.57
C GLN A 691 -28.10 -12.73 -13.45
N ASN A 692 -28.33 -11.42 -13.55
CA ASN A 692 -29.32 -10.87 -14.49
C ASN A 692 -28.95 -11.16 -15.94
N MET A 693 -27.69 -10.96 -16.31
CA MET A 693 -27.17 -11.27 -17.64
C MET A 693 -27.36 -12.75 -17.98
N ASN A 694 -27.08 -13.65 -17.03
CA ASN A 694 -27.25 -15.08 -17.21
C ASN A 694 -28.72 -15.46 -17.50
N LEU A 695 -29.66 -14.98 -16.68
CA LEU A 695 -31.09 -15.23 -16.90
C LEU A 695 -31.57 -14.68 -18.25
N ALA A 696 -31.11 -13.49 -18.63
CA ALA A 696 -31.41 -12.91 -19.94
C ALA A 696 -30.84 -13.77 -21.08
N ALA A 697 -29.57 -14.18 -21.01
CA ALA A 697 -28.95 -15.05 -22.01
C ALA A 697 -29.74 -16.35 -22.22
N LEU A 698 -30.14 -17.01 -21.13
CA LEU A 698 -30.95 -18.22 -21.16
C LEU A 698 -32.29 -17.99 -21.86
N SER A 699 -32.98 -16.87 -21.57
CA SER A 699 -34.25 -16.52 -22.23
C SER A 699 -34.11 -16.26 -23.74
N LEU A 700 -32.89 -16.00 -24.21
CA LEU A 700 -32.56 -15.79 -25.63
C LEU A 700 -32.11 -17.08 -26.33
N GLY A 701 -32.12 -18.22 -25.63
CA GLY A 701 -31.61 -19.50 -26.14
C GLY A 701 -30.07 -19.58 -26.15
N LEU A 702 -29.39 -18.69 -25.42
CA LEU A 702 -27.94 -18.70 -25.27
C LEU A 702 -27.54 -19.45 -24.01
N GLY A 703 -26.38 -20.10 -24.07
CA GLY A 703 -25.66 -20.68 -22.96
C GLY A 703 -24.70 -19.68 -22.33
N PHE A 704 -24.39 -19.90 -21.06
CA PHE A 704 -23.65 -18.95 -20.25
C PHE A 704 -22.73 -19.65 -19.24
N CYS A 705 -21.50 -19.17 -19.02
CA CYS A 705 -20.66 -19.61 -17.90
C CYS A 705 -19.87 -18.46 -17.26
N TRP A 706 -19.77 -18.51 -15.93
CA TRP A 706 -18.91 -17.63 -15.14
C TRP A 706 -17.46 -18.11 -15.21
N VAL A 707 -16.51 -17.19 -15.37
CA VAL A 707 -15.08 -17.46 -15.45
C VAL A 707 -14.32 -16.54 -14.48
N GLY A 708 -14.21 -16.98 -13.23
CA GLY A 708 -13.51 -16.24 -12.17
C GLY A 708 -12.00 -16.10 -12.40
N PHE A 709 -11.40 -17.03 -13.16
CA PHE A 709 -9.97 -17.00 -13.48
C PHE A 709 -9.52 -15.81 -14.34
N SER A 710 -10.46 -15.07 -14.93
CA SER A 710 -10.17 -13.86 -15.70
C SER A 710 -9.49 -12.76 -14.90
N GLN A 711 -9.65 -12.74 -13.57
CA GLN A 711 -9.01 -11.76 -12.69
C GLN A 711 -7.48 -11.75 -12.80
N VAL A 712 -6.87 -12.88 -13.18
CA VAL A 712 -5.40 -12.95 -13.34
C VAL A 712 -4.87 -12.09 -14.49
N ILE A 713 -5.74 -11.63 -15.40
CA ILE A 713 -5.36 -10.65 -16.43
C ILE A 713 -4.85 -9.35 -15.79
N GLU A 714 -5.30 -9.01 -14.58
CA GLU A 714 -4.80 -7.86 -13.82
C GLU A 714 -3.29 -7.95 -13.53
N MET A 715 -2.70 -9.16 -13.57
CA MET A 715 -1.26 -9.40 -13.40
C MET A 715 -0.49 -9.30 -14.72
N ASN A 716 -1.14 -8.95 -15.83
CA ASN A 716 -0.53 -8.70 -17.14
C ASN A 716 -0.80 -7.24 -17.59
N PRO A 717 0.06 -6.28 -17.22
CA PRO A 717 -0.17 -4.86 -17.52
C PRO A 717 -0.34 -4.54 -19.01
N PRO A 718 0.46 -5.09 -19.96
CA PRO A 718 0.24 -4.88 -21.39
C PRO A 718 -1.15 -5.32 -21.87
N LEU A 719 -1.64 -6.47 -21.39
CA LEU A 719 -2.96 -6.97 -21.77
C LEU A 719 -4.07 -6.12 -21.12
N LYS A 720 -3.89 -5.68 -19.87
CA LYS A 720 -4.80 -4.75 -19.18
C LYS A 720 -4.91 -3.41 -19.93
N GLU A 721 -3.78 -2.86 -20.36
CA GLU A 721 -3.72 -1.63 -21.16
C GLU A 721 -4.44 -1.81 -22.50
N LYS A 722 -4.17 -2.92 -23.21
CA LYS A 722 -4.83 -3.28 -24.47
C LYS A 722 -6.36 -3.37 -24.34
N LEU A 723 -6.86 -3.80 -23.18
CA LEU A 723 -8.28 -3.89 -22.85
C LEU A 723 -8.89 -2.54 -22.40
N GLY A 724 -8.11 -1.47 -22.36
CA GLY A 724 -8.58 -0.13 -21.93
C GLY A 724 -8.94 -0.09 -20.44
N LEU A 725 -8.26 -0.89 -19.63
CA LEU A 725 -8.45 -0.93 -18.19
C LEU A 725 -7.43 -0.05 -17.49
N ALA A 726 -7.94 0.92 -16.73
CA ALA A 726 -7.15 1.81 -15.90
C ALA A 726 -7.91 2.04 -14.59
N GLU A 727 -7.17 2.43 -13.55
CA GLU A 727 -7.77 2.75 -12.25
C GLU A 727 -8.88 3.79 -12.39
N PRO A 728 -10.05 3.59 -11.77
CA PRO A 728 -10.35 2.64 -10.69
C PRO A 728 -11.05 1.35 -11.14
N TRP A 729 -11.00 1.02 -12.43
CA TRP A 729 -11.71 -0.12 -13.00
C TRP A 729 -10.81 -1.36 -13.02
N ARG A 730 -11.23 -2.42 -12.32
CA ARG A 730 -10.55 -3.72 -12.32
C ARG A 730 -11.49 -4.81 -12.75
N ILE A 731 -10.98 -5.83 -13.44
CA ILE A 731 -11.74 -7.03 -13.80
C ILE A 731 -12.16 -7.72 -12.50
N ASP A 732 -13.46 -7.71 -12.22
CA ASP A 732 -14.00 -8.40 -11.04
C ASP A 732 -14.39 -9.83 -11.41
N THR A 733 -14.94 -10.04 -12.61
CA THR A 733 -15.15 -11.38 -13.16
C THR A 733 -15.26 -11.33 -14.67
N ALA A 734 -15.37 -12.51 -15.29
CA ALA A 734 -15.71 -12.64 -16.68
C ALA A 734 -16.81 -13.67 -16.92
N MET A 735 -17.38 -13.52 -18.09
CA MET A 735 -18.61 -14.14 -18.50
C MET A 735 -18.43 -14.62 -19.93
N VAL A 736 -18.67 -15.89 -20.20
CA VAL A 736 -18.62 -16.44 -21.56
C VAL A 736 -20.01 -16.80 -22.06
N LEU A 737 -20.28 -16.52 -23.32
CA LEU A 737 -21.62 -16.56 -23.92
C LEU A 737 -21.56 -17.20 -25.32
N GLY A 738 -22.53 -18.06 -25.64
CA GLY A 738 -22.62 -18.74 -26.94
C GLY A 738 -23.77 -19.74 -27.01
N TYR A 739 -23.98 -20.41 -28.14
CA TYR A 739 -24.99 -21.46 -28.23
C TYR A 739 -24.45 -22.78 -27.65
N PRO A 740 -25.19 -23.49 -26.77
CA PRO A 740 -24.72 -24.74 -26.22
C PRO A 740 -24.65 -25.84 -27.30
N LYS A 741 -23.60 -26.67 -27.29
CA LYS A 741 -23.47 -27.79 -28.25
C LYS A 741 -24.55 -28.86 -28.07
N PHE A 742 -24.98 -29.09 -26.84
CA PHE A 742 -25.98 -30.10 -26.45
C PHE A 742 -26.80 -29.60 -25.25
N LYS A 743 -27.73 -30.41 -24.74
CA LYS A 743 -28.60 -30.05 -23.61
C LYS A 743 -27.77 -29.72 -22.36
N GLN A 744 -28.00 -28.55 -21.78
CA GLN A 744 -27.32 -28.04 -20.57
C GLN A 744 -28.31 -27.45 -19.57
N GLN A 745 -29.60 -27.78 -19.69
CA GLN A 745 -30.67 -27.29 -18.82
C GLN A 745 -31.37 -28.47 -18.17
N GLY A 746 -31.59 -28.38 -16.87
CA GLY A 746 -32.24 -29.43 -16.09
C GLY A 746 -32.09 -29.17 -14.59
N ILE A 747 -33.08 -29.61 -13.81
CA ILE A 747 -33.10 -29.46 -12.36
C ILE A 747 -32.23 -30.57 -11.75
N VAL A 748 -31.44 -30.22 -10.75
CA VAL A 748 -30.56 -31.13 -10.00
C VAL A 748 -30.74 -30.79 -8.53
N PRO A 749 -30.56 -31.76 -7.62
CA PRO A 749 -30.64 -31.48 -6.21
C PRO A 749 -29.51 -30.51 -5.81
N ARG A 750 -29.79 -29.63 -4.85
CA ARG A 750 -28.81 -28.70 -4.26
C ARG A 750 -28.74 -28.92 -2.76
N GLU A 751 -27.58 -28.65 -2.17
CA GLU A 751 -27.40 -28.70 -0.72
C GLU A 751 -28.47 -27.83 -0.02
N PHE A 752 -29.18 -28.42 0.93
CA PHE A 752 -30.10 -27.71 1.79
C PHE A 752 -29.38 -27.30 3.08
N ARG A 753 -29.38 -25.99 3.35
CA ARG A 753 -28.89 -25.41 4.61
C ARG A 753 -30.10 -25.16 5.52
N PRO A 754 -30.05 -25.54 6.82
CA PRO A 754 -31.18 -25.34 7.72
C PRO A 754 -31.64 -23.88 7.77
N ILE A 755 -32.96 -23.66 7.70
CA ILE A 755 -33.55 -22.32 7.77
C ILE A 755 -33.89 -22.02 9.22
N THR A 756 -33.36 -20.94 9.79
CA THR A 756 -33.72 -20.50 11.13
C THR A 756 -34.82 -19.45 11.05
N TRP A 757 -36.00 -19.81 11.54
CA TRP A 757 -37.18 -18.96 11.59
C TRP A 757 -37.31 -18.27 12.95
N PHE A 758 -37.70 -16.99 12.94
CA PHE A 758 -38.12 -16.26 14.14
C PHE A 758 -39.60 -15.89 13.97
N ARG A 759 -40.48 -16.76 14.45
CA ARG A 759 -41.94 -16.57 14.30
C ARG A 759 -42.52 -15.89 15.53
N GLU A 760 -43.51 -15.03 15.31
CA GLU A 760 -44.23 -14.37 16.41
C GLU A 760 -44.83 -15.44 17.35
N GLY A 761 -44.53 -15.33 18.64
CA GLY A 761 -45.00 -16.27 19.67
C GLY A 761 -44.15 -17.53 19.88
N ALA A 762 -43.12 -17.80 19.04
CA ALA A 762 -42.29 -19.01 19.16
C ALA A 762 -41.30 -18.99 20.35
N GLY A 763 -41.11 -17.84 21.01
CA GLY A 763 -40.23 -17.71 22.19
C GLY A 763 -38.72 -17.87 21.91
N GLY A 764 -38.32 -18.11 20.65
CA GLY A 764 -36.93 -18.32 20.23
C GLY A 764 -36.82 -18.73 18.76
N PRO A 765 -35.61 -19.06 18.27
CA PRO A 765 -35.39 -19.54 16.92
C PRO A 765 -35.95 -20.95 16.70
N GLU A 766 -36.66 -21.16 15.60
CA GLU A 766 -37.11 -22.46 15.11
C GLU A 766 -36.26 -22.87 13.91
N VAL A 767 -35.48 -23.95 14.02
CA VAL A 767 -34.62 -24.42 12.94
C VAL A 767 -35.34 -25.48 12.11
N GLU A 768 -35.58 -25.20 10.84
CA GLU A 768 -36.06 -26.14 9.84
C GLU A 768 -34.88 -26.96 9.31
N VAL A 769 -34.87 -28.26 9.63
CA VAL A 769 -33.78 -29.19 9.31
C VAL A 769 -33.99 -29.89 7.97
#